data_AF-A0AAP9NLM2-F1
#
_entry.id   AF-A0AAP9NLM2-F1
#
_cell.length_a   1.000
_cell.length_b   1.000
_cell.length_c   1.000
_cell.angle_alpha   90.00
_cell.angle_beta   90.00
_cell.angle_gamma   90.00
#
_symmetry.space_group_name_H-M   'P 1'
#
loop_
_entity.id
_entity.type
_entity.pdbx_description
1 polymer ?
#
loop_
_entity_poly.entity_id
_entity_poly.type
_entity_poly.pdbx_seq_one_letter_code
_entity_poly.pdbx_strand_id
1 'polypeptide(L)'
;MNQPEHVKTTNQTQGIVRGGETLKAHRDRIMADTRQSRHYAGLETLELRDKHPILYNKLFSRLRAGVVDARETAKRIAASPIVEQEGELCFTLYNAAGDSILTSTGIIIHVGTMGAAIKYMIENDWESNPGVNDKDIFCNNDSLIGNVHPCDIHTIVPIFHQGELIGWVGGVTHVIDTGAVGPGSMATGQVQRFGDGYSITCRKVGADDTLFRDWLHESQRMVRTTRYWMLDERTRVAGCHMIRQLVEDVIAEEGIDAYWKFAYEAVEHGRIGLQNRIKAMTIPGKYRQVGFVDVPYDHEDVRVPSDFAKVDTIMHAPSEMTIRPDGTWKLDFEGASRWGWHTYNAHQVSFTSGIWVMMTQTLIPSEMINDGAAYGTEFRLPKGTWMNPDDRRVAFSYSWHFLVSSWTALWRGLSRSYFGRGYLEEVNAGNANTSNWLQGGGFNQYDEIHAVNSFECAANGIGASAYADGLSHAAAIWNPEGDMGDMEIWELAEPLIYLGRQIKASSGGSGKYRGGCGWESLRLVWNAKDWSMFFMGNGHISSDWGLMGGYPAASGYRFAAHDTNLEQLIAEGKPIPLGGDIDPGNPVYESLIPDAKIKRDKQAITTEEMYKDYDLYLNTMKGGPGFGDPLDRDPHSVVADLEGGYVLPRFADSIYGVVVRENSDGFYTLDEAATTARRQEIRKQRLERAVPTREWMAHERQKIIDKRASTQVQQMFAASFKLGPRFYADFKAFWELPDEWELNEEEIGIPHYGSRYHMDLSELPDVHTVQFVEE
;
A
#
# COMPACT_ATOMS: atom_id res chain seq x y z
N MET A 1 -60.15 30.26 25.72
CA MET A 1 -59.74 28.84 25.77
C MET A 1 -58.44 28.74 25.01
N ASN A 2 -57.37 28.42 25.74
CA ASN A 2 -55.99 28.60 25.34
C ASN A 2 -55.56 27.52 24.34
N GLN A 3 -54.95 27.96 23.23
CA GLN A 3 -54.03 27.13 22.47
C GLN A 3 -52.72 27.00 23.28
N PRO A 4 -52.06 25.83 23.33
CA PRO A 4 -50.74 25.73 23.90
C PRO A 4 -49.72 26.28 22.90
N GLU A 5 -49.04 27.36 23.29
CA GLU A 5 -47.82 27.82 22.66
C GLU A 5 -46.76 26.71 22.75
N HIS A 6 -46.36 26.16 21.60
CA HIS A 6 -45.10 25.43 21.51
C HIS A 6 -43.96 26.44 21.71
N VAL A 7 -43.48 26.51 22.95
CA VAL A 7 -42.22 27.16 23.28
C VAL A 7 -41.11 26.41 22.54
N LYS A 8 -40.67 26.96 21.40
CA LYS A 8 -39.34 26.68 20.84
C LYS A 8 -38.33 27.29 21.79
N THR A 9 -37.89 26.53 22.79
CA THR A 9 -36.65 26.81 23.49
C THR A 9 -35.51 26.61 22.50
N THR A 10 -35.06 27.69 21.88
CA THR A 10 -33.73 27.80 21.28
C THR A 10 -32.70 27.76 22.41
N ASN A 11 -32.44 26.58 22.97
CA ASN A 11 -31.17 26.33 23.63
C ASN A 11 -30.17 26.14 22.49
N GLN A 12 -29.40 27.17 22.18
CA GLN A 12 -28.11 26.94 21.50
C GLN A 12 -27.30 26.07 22.46
N THR A 13 -27.29 24.77 22.24
CA THR A 13 -26.42 23.83 22.94
C THR A 13 -24.99 24.26 22.65
N GLN A 14 -24.24 24.59 23.70
CA GLN A 14 -22.81 24.88 23.62
C GLN A 14 -22.11 23.69 22.92
N GLY A 15 -21.21 23.96 21.98
CA GLY A 15 -20.50 22.91 21.24
C GLY A 15 -19.57 22.11 22.16
N ILE A 16 -19.25 20.88 21.76
CA ILE A 16 -18.57 19.93 22.65
C ILE A 16 -17.06 20.17 22.79
N VAL A 17 -16.42 20.93 21.90
CA VAL A 17 -14.96 21.13 21.93
C VAL A 17 -14.57 22.05 23.07
N ARG A 18 -13.41 21.83 23.68
CA ARG A 18 -12.82 22.78 24.65
C ARG A 18 -12.86 24.21 24.12
N GLY A 19 -13.57 25.09 24.84
CA GLY A 19 -13.82 26.47 24.41
C GLY A 19 -15.24 26.73 23.88
N GLY A 20 -16.08 25.71 23.82
CA GLY A 20 -17.51 25.80 23.50
C GLY A 20 -17.86 25.88 22.01
N GLU A 21 -16.87 25.74 21.12
CA GLU A 21 -17.08 25.59 19.68
C GLU A 21 -17.64 24.18 19.36
N THR A 22 -18.45 24.07 18.31
CA THR A 22 -18.74 22.75 17.73
C THR A 22 -17.49 22.20 17.04
N LEU A 23 -17.43 20.89 16.82
CA LEU A 23 -16.35 20.24 16.07
C LEU A 23 -16.13 20.91 14.72
N LYS A 24 -17.23 21.19 13.99
CA LYS A 24 -17.19 21.83 12.68
C LYS A 24 -16.66 23.26 12.77
N ALA A 25 -17.20 24.09 13.68
CA ALA A 25 -16.75 25.47 13.85
C ALA A 25 -15.26 25.54 14.21
N HIS A 26 -14.81 24.64 15.09
CA HIS A 26 -13.42 24.55 15.50
C HIS A 26 -12.49 24.22 14.33
N ARG A 27 -12.81 23.18 13.55
CA ARG A 27 -12.03 22.77 12.37
C ARG A 27 -12.05 23.84 11.28
N ASP A 28 -13.21 24.41 10.97
CA ASP A 28 -13.36 25.45 9.94
C ASP A 28 -12.47 26.66 10.25
N ARG A 29 -12.39 27.08 11.52
CA ARG A 29 -11.48 28.13 11.97
C ARG A 29 -10.02 27.77 11.74
N ILE A 30 -9.58 26.59 12.19
CA ILE A 30 -8.19 26.12 12.00
C ILE A 30 -7.83 26.07 10.50
N MET A 31 -8.74 25.59 9.65
CA MET A 31 -8.51 25.51 8.21
C MET A 31 -8.46 26.89 7.56
N ALA A 32 -9.29 27.83 7.99
CA ALA A 32 -9.24 29.23 7.53
C ALA A 32 -7.90 29.89 7.92
N ASP A 33 -7.49 29.74 9.19
CA ASP A 33 -6.23 30.28 9.71
C ASP A 33 -5.02 29.70 8.97
N THR A 34 -5.07 28.39 8.67
CA THR A 34 -4.04 27.70 7.88
C THR A 34 -3.95 28.26 6.46
N ARG A 35 -5.09 28.47 5.78
CA ARG A 35 -5.12 29.02 4.42
C ARG A 35 -4.61 30.47 4.37
N GLN A 36 -4.94 31.28 5.37
CA GLN A 36 -4.57 32.69 5.41
C GLN A 36 -3.07 32.88 5.72
N SER A 37 -2.54 32.15 6.70
CA SER A 37 -1.16 32.31 7.18
C SER A 37 -0.15 31.42 6.47
N ARG A 38 -0.59 30.29 5.88
CA ARG A 38 0.24 29.16 5.42
C ARG A 38 0.98 28.41 6.53
N HIS A 39 0.62 28.67 7.78
CA HIS A 39 1.07 27.96 8.97
C HIS A 39 -0.13 27.22 9.55
N TYR A 40 0.04 25.96 9.93
CA TYR A 40 -1.05 25.18 10.51
C TYR A 40 -1.64 25.91 11.72
N ALA A 41 -2.97 26.05 11.74
CA ALA A 41 -3.73 26.77 12.76
C ALA A 41 -3.33 28.25 12.97
N GLY A 42 -2.68 28.89 12.00
CA GLY A 42 -2.20 30.27 12.15
C GLY A 42 -0.93 30.43 12.99
N LEU A 43 -0.24 29.33 13.31
CA LEU A 43 0.87 29.33 14.27
C LEU A 43 2.19 29.81 13.63
N GLU A 44 2.37 31.12 13.54
CA GLU A 44 3.65 31.73 13.10
C GLU A 44 4.79 31.55 14.12
N THR A 45 4.44 31.33 15.40
CA THR A 45 5.37 31.01 16.49
C THR A 45 4.83 29.85 17.32
N LEU A 46 5.71 29.02 17.89
CA LEU A 46 5.31 27.86 18.68
C LEU A 46 5.58 28.15 20.16
N GLU A 47 4.59 28.72 20.85
CA GLU A 47 4.80 29.31 22.17
C GLU A 47 5.33 28.32 23.21
N LEU A 48 4.73 27.14 23.32
CA LEU A 48 5.15 26.11 24.26
C LEU A 48 6.53 25.58 23.89
N ARG A 49 6.78 25.30 22.60
CA ARG A 49 8.10 24.84 22.12
C ARG A 49 9.19 25.88 22.40
N ASP A 50 8.94 27.13 22.05
CA ASP A 50 9.96 28.18 21.99
C ASP A 50 10.24 28.78 23.38
N LYS A 51 9.20 28.93 24.24
CA LYS A 51 9.37 29.48 25.61
C LYS A 51 9.52 28.42 26.70
N HIS A 52 8.98 27.21 26.50
CA HIS A 52 9.01 26.12 27.49
C HIS A 52 9.50 24.80 26.88
N PRO A 53 10.69 24.77 26.23
CA PRO A 53 11.16 23.63 25.46
C PRO A 53 11.27 22.34 26.27
N ILE A 54 11.59 22.43 27.57
CA ILE A 54 11.68 21.25 28.44
C ILE A 54 10.31 20.59 28.59
N LEU A 55 9.26 21.39 28.80
CA LEU A 55 7.90 20.90 28.94
C LEU A 55 7.38 20.33 27.61
N TYR A 56 7.61 21.04 26.50
CA TYR A 56 7.28 20.54 25.16
C TYR A 56 7.90 19.17 24.89
N ASN A 57 9.19 19.00 25.17
CA ASN A 57 9.89 17.73 24.95
C ASN A 57 9.44 16.63 25.93
N LYS A 58 9.08 16.99 27.16
CA LYS A 58 8.52 16.04 28.13
C LYS A 58 7.19 15.47 27.64
N LEU A 59 6.28 16.33 27.16
CA LEU A 59 5.00 15.92 26.56
C LEU A 59 5.23 15.02 25.34
N PHE A 60 6.07 15.46 24.40
CA PHE A 60 6.45 14.68 23.22
C PHE A 60 6.96 13.29 23.61
N SER A 61 7.94 13.21 24.50
CA SER A 61 8.59 11.97 24.89
C SER A 61 7.58 11.00 25.53
N ARG A 62 6.80 11.47 26.51
CA ARG A 62 5.86 10.64 27.26
C ARG A 62 4.69 10.16 26.41
N LEU A 63 4.09 11.04 25.61
CA LEU A 63 2.97 10.69 24.73
C LEU A 63 3.43 9.76 23.60
N ARG A 64 4.59 10.02 22.99
CA ARG A 64 5.14 9.13 21.94
C ARG A 64 5.47 7.75 22.49
N ALA A 65 6.11 7.69 23.67
CA ALA A 65 6.38 6.41 24.32
C ALA A 65 5.09 5.63 24.59
N GLY A 66 4.03 6.31 25.03
CA GLY A 66 2.77 5.64 25.33
C GLY A 66 2.00 5.13 24.11
N VAL A 67 2.01 5.82 22.96
CA VAL A 67 1.41 5.25 21.73
C VAL A 67 2.22 4.06 21.20
N VAL A 68 3.55 4.07 21.35
CA VAL A 68 4.42 2.92 21.01
C VAL A 68 4.15 1.74 21.93
N ASP A 69 4.08 1.98 23.25
CA ASP A 69 3.80 0.95 24.25
C ASP A 69 2.40 0.34 24.10
N ALA A 70 1.39 1.16 23.78
CA ALA A 70 0.04 0.69 23.48
C ALA A 70 0.01 -0.29 22.31
N ARG A 71 0.76 -0.01 21.23
CA ARG A 71 0.92 -0.96 20.11
C ARG A 71 1.55 -2.26 20.56
N GLU A 72 2.72 -2.19 21.20
CA GLU A 72 3.51 -3.38 21.56
C GLU A 72 2.81 -4.26 22.61
N THR A 73 2.04 -3.65 23.51
CA THR A 73 1.28 -4.37 24.53
C THR A 73 -0.01 -4.94 23.96
N ALA A 74 -0.82 -4.14 23.26
CA ALA A 74 -2.14 -4.56 22.82
C ALA A 74 -2.09 -5.66 21.75
N LYS A 75 -1.05 -5.69 20.89
CA LYS A 75 -0.92 -6.72 19.86
C LYS A 75 -0.92 -8.15 20.40
N ARG A 76 -0.48 -8.34 21.65
CA ARG A 76 -0.46 -9.64 22.35
C ARG A 76 -1.83 -10.21 22.70
N ILE A 77 -2.91 -9.45 22.45
CA ILE A 77 -4.30 -9.91 22.62
C ILE A 77 -4.77 -10.72 21.41
N ALA A 78 -4.25 -10.42 20.22
CA ALA A 78 -4.72 -11.01 18.97
C ALA A 78 -4.38 -12.50 18.89
N ALA A 79 -5.26 -13.27 18.23
CA ALA A 79 -4.95 -14.64 17.80
C ALA A 79 -4.38 -14.69 16.37
N SER A 80 -4.56 -13.63 15.59
CA SER A 80 -4.08 -13.54 14.21
C SER A 80 -2.58 -13.23 14.22
N PRO A 81 -1.72 -14.04 13.56
CA PRO A 81 -0.29 -13.74 13.45
C PRO A 81 0.00 -12.36 12.84
N ILE A 82 -0.81 -11.96 11.86
CA ILE A 82 -0.78 -10.65 11.20
C ILE A 82 -0.69 -9.50 12.21
N VAL A 83 -1.42 -9.60 13.33
CA VAL A 83 -1.40 -8.58 14.39
C VAL A 83 -0.37 -8.91 15.46
N GLU A 84 -0.34 -10.15 15.96
CA GLU A 84 0.43 -10.53 17.14
C GLU A 84 1.95 -10.53 16.91
N GLN A 85 2.39 -11.10 15.78
CA GLN A 85 3.79 -11.28 15.43
C GLN A 85 4.23 -10.14 14.48
N GLU A 86 3.63 -10.03 13.29
CA GLU A 86 4.02 -9.08 12.24
C GLU A 86 3.73 -7.62 12.62
N GLY A 87 2.75 -7.42 13.50
CA GLY A 87 2.46 -6.10 14.04
C GLY A 87 1.74 -5.18 13.04
N GLU A 88 0.84 -5.72 12.23
CA GLU A 88 0.02 -4.95 11.29
C GLU A 88 -1.19 -4.30 11.97
N LEU A 89 -0.82 -3.45 12.93
CA LEU A 89 -1.66 -2.58 13.72
C LEU A 89 -0.96 -1.24 13.95
N CYS A 90 -1.74 -0.19 14.18
CA CYS A 90 -1.24 1.15 14.46
C CYS A 90 -2.17 1.90 15.41
N PHE A 91 -1.59 2.72 16.29
CA PHE A 91 -2.32 3.62 17.17
C PHE A 91 -1.86 5.06 16.98
N THR A 92 -2.83 5.98 16.85
CA THR A 92 -2.57 7.39 16.58
C THR A 92 -3.42 8.28 17.49
N LEU A 93 -2.77 9.30 18.06
CA LEU A 93 -3.40 10.33 18.87
C LEU A 93 -3.69 11.56 18.00
N TYR A 94 -4.90 12.11 18.09
CA TYR A 94 -5.38 13.24 17.31
C TYR A 94 -5.85 14.40 18.19
N ASN A 95 -5.72 15.62 17.68
CA ASN A 95 -6.36 16.80 18.27
C ASN A 95 -7.86 16.85 17.91
N ALA A 96 -8.60 17.83 18.45
CA ALA A 96 -10.05 17.92 18.27
C ALA A 96 -10.50 18.04 16.81
N ALA A 97 -9.67 18.63 15.94
CA ALA A 97 -9.95 18.80 14.51
C ALA A 97 -9.68 17.53 13.66
N GLY A 98 -9.22 16.45 14.29
CA GLY A 98 -8.89 15.19 13.63
C GLY A 98 -7.52 15.18 12.96
N ASP A 99 -6.61 16.08 13.36
CA ASP A 99 -5.23 16.09 12.87
C ASP A 99 -4.32 15.32 13.84
N SER A 100 -3.46 14.46 13.28
CA SER A 100 -2.60 13.60 14.10
C SER A 100 -1.55 14.43 14.86
N ILE A 101 -1.32 14.09 16.11
CA ILE A 101 -0.28 14.68 16.97
C ILE A 101 0.95 13.78 16.96
N LEU A 102 0.75 12.49 17.26
CA LEU A 102 1.76 11.44 17.38
C LEU A 102 1.17 10.07 17.03
N THR A 103 2.02 9.15 16.60
CA THR A 103 1.64 7.79 16.21
C THR A 103 2.66 6.75 16.69
N SER A 104 2.22 5.51 16.86
CA SER A 104 3.12 4.34 16.83
C SER A 104 3.70 4.15 15.44
N THR A 105 4.66 3.23 15.29
CA THR A 105 5.05 2.69 13.98
C THR A 105 4.06 1.58 13.53
N GLY A 106 4.42 0.75 12.55
CA GLY A 106 3.53 -0.22 11.89
C GLY A 106 2.84 0.34 10.64
N ILE A 107 1.57 -0.01 10.43
CA ILE A 107 0.75 0.42 9.27
C ILE A 107 0.30 1.89 9.36
N ILE A 108 1.26 2.82 9.35
CA ILE A 108 1.05 4.24 9.61
C ILE A 108 0.32 5.00 8.49
N ILE A 109 -0.02 4.35 7.37
CA ILE A 109 -0.93 4.94 6.38
C ILE A 109 -2.26 5.36 7.01
N HIS A 110 -2.68 4.64 8.08
CA HIS A 110 -3.94 4.90 8.76
C HIS A 110 -3.94 6.14 9.64
N VAL A 111 -2.79 6.77 9.86
CA VAL A 111 -2.70 8.12 10.43
C VAL A 111 -3.64 9.05 9.66
N GLY A 112 -3.53 9.05 8.32
CA GLY A 112 -4.38 9.84 7.45
C GLY A 112 -5.81 9.31 7.34
N THR A 113 -6.00 7.99 7.24
CA THR A 113 -7.35 7.41 7.01
C THR A 113 -8.28 7.55 8.22
N MET A 114 -7.79 7.33 9.44
CA MET A 114 -8.58 7.54 10.66
C MET A 114 -8.84 9.04 10.89
N GLY A 115 -7.85 9.89 10.60
CA GLY A 115 -8.03 11.35 10.61
C GLY A 115 -9.10 11.81 9.61
N ALA A 116 -9.13 11.24 8.39
CA ALA A 116 -10.17 11.51 7.41
C ALA A 116 -11.55 11.02 7.85
N ALA A 117 -11.65 9.87 8.52
CA ALA A 117 -12.90 9.38 9.09
C ALA A 117 -13.41 10.29 10.22
N ILE A 118 -12.52 10.77 11.10
CA ILE A 118 -12.86 11.80 12.10
C ILE A 118 -13.37 13.06 11.41
N LYS A 119 -12.65 13.56 10.40
CA LYS A 119 -13.05 14.76 9.64
C LYS A 119 -14.37 14.56 8.90
N TYR A 120 -14.68 13.36 8.44
CA TYR A 120 -15.98 13.02 7.86
C TYR A 120 -17.11 13.12 8.90
N MET A 121 -16.90 12.61 10.13
CA MET A 121 -17.84 12.81 11.23
C MET A 121 -18.05 14.30 11.54
N ILE A 122 -16.97 15.09 11.53
CA ILE A 122 -17.02 16.55 11.76
C ILE A 122 -17.88 17.25 10.69
N GLU A 123 -17.66 16.97 9.42
CA GLU A 123 -18.35 17.67 8.31
C GLU A 123 -19.83 17.28 8.15
N ASN A 124 -20.22 16.13 8.69
CA ASN A 124 -21.57 15.60 8.57
C ASN A 124 -22.33 15.58 9.90
N ASP A 125 -21.96 16.46 10.83
CA ASP A 125 -22.72 16.77 12.04
C ASP A 125 -23.01 15.55 12.94
N TRP A 126 -22.04 14.63 13.05
CA TRP A 126 -22.09 13.53 14.01
C TRP A 126 -22.25 14.03 15.47
N GLU A 127 -21.81 15.26 15.76
CA GLU A 127 -22.00 15.95 17.04
C GLU A 127 -23.49 16.06 17.42
N SER A 128 -24.37 16.30 16.44
CA SER A 128 -25.81 16.39 16.66
C SER A 128 -26.49 15.01 16.64
N ASN A 129 -26.09 14.12 15.73
CA ASN A 129 -26.61 12.77 15.62
C ASN A 129 -25.58 11.85 14.94
N PRO A 130 -25.13 10.75 15.59
CA PRO A 130 -25.65 10.13 16.82
C PRO A 130 -25.16 10.75 18.14
N GLY A 131 -24.51 11.90 18.08
CA GLY A 131 -23.80 12.50 19.19
C GLY A 131 -22.40 11.92 19.36
N VAL A 132 -21.49 12.71 19.90
CA VAL A 132 -20.15 12.28 20.31
C VAL A 132 -20.04 12.53 21.80
N ASN A 133 -20.14 11.47 22.59
CA ASN A 133 -20.10 11.56 24.05
C ASN A 133 -18.83 10.92 24.60
N ASP A 134 -18.49 11.27 25.84
CA ASP A 134 -17.46 10.54 26.58
C ASP A 134 -17.81 9.04 26.63
N LYS A 135 -16.79 8.20 26.55
CA LYS A 135 -16.91 6.72 26.54
C LYS A 135 -17.66 6.10 25.35
N ASP A 136 -18.00 6.88 24.32
CA ASP A 136 -18.48 6.32 23.06
C ASP A 136 -17.35 5.59 22.32
N ILE A 137 -17.71 4.52 21.59
CA ILE A 137 -16.79 3.75 20.75
C ILE A 137 -17.31 3.77 19.32
N PHE A 138 -16.51 4.26 18.38
CA PHE A 138 -16.82 4.25 16.96
C PHE A 138 -16.01 3.18 16.22
N CYS A 139 -16.60 2.54 15.23
CA CYS A 139 -15.94 1.61 14.31
C CYS A 139 -16.13 2.06 12.87
N ASN A 140 -15.09 1.92 12.04
CA ASN A 140 -15.12 2.37 10.65
C ASN A 140 -14.14 1.57 9.78
N ASN A 141 -14.48 1.31 8.52
CA ASN A 141 -13.53 0.85 7.51
C ASN A 141 -13.90 1.32 6.09
N ASP A 142 -14.77 2.32 5.95
CA ASP A 142 -15.33 2.69 4.65
C ASP A 142 -14.29 3.36 3.73
N SER A 143 -13.95 2.69 2.61
CA SER A 143 -13.00 3.21 1.63
C SER A 143 -13.53 4.40 0.82
N LEU A 144 -14.86 4.59 0.74
CA LEU A 144 -15.42 5.77 0.05
C LEU A 144 -15.17 7.08 0.81
N ILE A 145 -14.80 7.01 2.09
CA ILE A 145 -14.36 8.17 2.88
C ILE A 145 -12.84 8.18 3.12
N GLY A 146 -12.11 7.27 2.46
CA GLY A 146 -10.65 7.32 2.38
C GLY A 146 -9.87 6.21 3.03
N ASN A 147 -10.51 5.19 3.58
CA ASN A 147 -9.79 3.98 4.02
C ASN A 147 -9.07 3.28 2.84
N VAL A 148 -8.03 2.52 3.14
CA VAL A 148 -7.30 1.74 2.14
C VAL A 148 -8.20 0.66 1.55
N HIS A 149 -8.73 -0.21 2.41
CA HIS A 149 -9.61 -1.30 2.02
C HIS A 149 -10.40 -1.83 3.22
N PRO A 150 -11.45 -2.66 3.02
CA PRO A 150 -12.33 -3.07 4.11
C PRO A 150 -11.65 -3.86 5.23
N CYS A 151 -10.54 -4.56 4.98
CA CYS A 151 -9.88 -5.37 6.00
C CYS A 151 -9.08 -4.57 7.03
N ASP A 152 -8.84 -3.27 6.78
CA ASP A 152 -8.23 -2.40 7.80
C ASP A 152 -9.33 -1.73 8.63
N ILE A 153 -9.57 -2.25 9.83
CA ILE A 153 -10.68 -1.81 10.69
C ILE A 153 -10.21 -0.78 11.69
N HIS A 154 -10.86 0.38 11.70
CA HIS A 154 -10.62 1.44 12.66
C HIS A 154 -11.54 1.29 13.88
N THR A 155 -10.97 1.53 15.07
CA THR A 155 -11.71 1.88 16.28
C THR A 155 -11.29 3.30 16.69
N ILE A 156 -12.27 4.17 16.89
CA ILE A 156 -12.05 5.59 17.20
C ILE A 156 -12.78 5.92 18.50
N VAL A 157 -12.07 6.49 19.46
CA VAL A 157 -12.59 6.87 20.78
C VAL A 157 -12.32 8.36 21.02
N PRO A 158 -13.34 9.18 21.33
CA PRO A 158 -13.13 10.57 21.72
C PRO A 158 -12.49 10.66 23.12
N ILE A 159 -11.69 11.70 23.34
CA ILE A 159 -11.03 11.97 24.61
C ILE A 159 -11.63 13.26 25.19
N PHE A 160 -12.20 13.16 26.39
CA PHE A 160 -12.84 14.27 27.08
C PHE A 160 -12.03 14.71 28.30
N HIS A 161 -12.07 16.00 28.61
CA HIS A 161 -11.57 16.57 29.86
C HIS A 161 -12.57 17.58 30.41
N GLN A 162 -13.03 17.39 31.64
CA GLN A 162 -14.02 18.26 32.30
C GLN A 162 -15.32 18.46 31.48
N GLY A 163 -15.74 17.44 30.74
CA GLY A 163 -16.97 17.47 29.94
C GLY A 163 -16.81 18.07 28.54
N GLU A 164 -15.60 18.47 28.14
CA GLU A 164 -15.31 18.99 26.80
C GLU A 164 -14.37 18.04 26.03
N LEU A 165 -14.57 17.91 24.72
CA LEU A 165 -13.72 17.13 23.83
C LEU A 165 -12.38 17.85 23.62
N ILE A 166 -11.28 17.11 23.79
CA ILE A 166 -9.92 17.63 23.64
C ILE A 166 -9.10 16.91 22.56
N GLY A 167 -9.61 15.80 22.04
CA GLY A 167 -8.94 15.01 21.00
C GLY A 167 -9.59 13.66 20.79
N TRP A 168 -8.90 12.82 20.04
CA TRP A 168 -9.34 11.46 19.70
C TRP A 168 -8.16 10.50 19.74
N VAL A 169 -8.44 9.22 19.92
CA VAL A 169 -7.49 8.15 19.62
C VAL A 169 -8.09 7.23 18.58
N GLY A 170 -7.28 6.87 17.58
CA GLY A 170 -7.59 5.87 16.58
C GLY A 170 -6.68 4.65 16.74
N GLY A 171 -7.26 3.46 16.68
CA GLY A 171 -6.54 2.20 16.58
C GLY A 171 -6.98 1.44 15.33
N VAL A 172 -6.04 0.86 14.60
CA VAL A 172 -6.30 0.04 13.41
C VAL A 172 -5.63 -1.31 13.56
N THR A 173 -6.26 -2.35 13.00
CA THR A 173 -5.65 -3.66 12.77
C THR A 173 -6.09 -4.13 11.39
N HIS A 174 -5.18 -4.79 10.67
CA HIS A 174 -5.56 -5.58 9.51
C HIS A 174 -6.22 -6.89 9.97
N VAL A 175 -7.47 -7.12 9.59
CA VAL A 175 -8.18 -8.39 9.85
C VAL A 175 -8.00 -9.36 8.69
N ILE A 176 -8.09 -10.66 8.96
CA ILE A 176 -7.88 -11.71 7.92
C ILE A 176 -8.91 -11.63 6.79
N ASP A 177 -10.19 -11.43 7.12
CA ASP A 177 -11.27 -11.35 6.14
C ASP A 177 -12.42 -10.48 6.64
N THR A 178 -13.19 -9.93 5.69
CA THR A 178 -14.40 -9.13 5.97
C THR A 178 -15.64 -9.64 5.24
N GLY A 179 -15.66 -10.91 4.81
CA GLY A 179 -16.83 -11.48 4.15
C GLY A 179 -17.00 -11.03 2.70
N ALA A 180 -15.91 -10.67 2.02
CA ALA A 180 -15.93 -10.47 0.57
C ALA A 180 -16.27 -11.78 -0.17
N VAL A 181 -16.59 -11.68 -1.47
CA VAL A 181 -16.83 -12.87 -2.31
C VAL A 181 -15.64 -13.82 -2.25
N GLY A 182 -14.43 -13.32 -2.54
CA GLY A 182 -13.20 -14.11 -2.39
C GLY A 182 -12.82 -14.35 -0.92
N PRO A 183 -12.34 -15.57 -0.56
CA PRO A 183 -11.91 -15.88 0.80
C PRO A 183 -10.47 -15.43 1.08
N GLY A 184 -10.31 -14.19 1.56
CA GLY A 184 -9.03 -13.59 1.93
C GLY A 184 -9.19 -12.08 2.15
N SER A 185 -8.10 -11.37 2.46
CA SER A 185 -8.16 -9.92 2.64
C SER A 185 -8.00 -9.16 1.32
N MET A 186 -7.00 -9.54 0.52
CA MET A 186 -6.71 -9.02 -0.81
C MET A 186 -7.54 -9.75 -1.90
N ALA A 187 -8.85 -9.82 -1.65
CA ALA A 187 -9.76 -10.73 -2.34
C ALA A 187 -10.01 -10.38 -3.83
N THR A 188 -10.31 -11.41 -4.62
CA THR A 188 -10.81 -11.32 -6.00
C THR A 188 -12.15 -12.04 -6.13
N GLY A 189 -12.91 -11.73 -7.19
CA GLY A 189 -14.20 -12.34 -7.48
C GLY A 189 -15.30 -11.28 -7.59
N GLN A 190 -15.43 -10.42 -6.59
CA GLN A 190 -16.22 -9.20 -6.69
C GLN A 190 -15.57 -8.20 -7.64
N VAL A 191 -16.39 -7.38 -8.30
CA VAL A 191 -15.94 -6.33 -9.24
C VAL A 191 -16.50 -4.95 -8.90
N GLN A 192 -17.21 -4.86 -7.77
CA GLN A 192 -17.92 -3.69 -7.26
C GLN A 192 -17.95 -3.75 -5.73
N ARG A 193 -18.26 -2.62 -5.08
CA ARG A 193 -18.49 -2.52 -3.63
C ARG A 193 -19.46 -3.60 -3.11
N PHE A 194 -20.45 -3.96 -3.93
CA PHE A 194 -21.41 -5.02 -3.61
C PHE A 194 -20.73 -6.40 -3.71
N GLY A 195 -20.36 -6.96 -2.57
CA GLY A 195 -19.56 -8.18 -2.47
C GLY A 195 -18.10 -7.94 -2.07
N ASP A 196 -17.69 -6.69 -1.83
CA ASP A 196 -16.34 -6.32 -1.42
C ASP A 196 -16.10 -6.39 0.09
N GLY A 197 -16.99 -7.06 0.83
CA GLY A 197 -16.90 -7.25 2.27
C GLY A 197 -17.75 -6.28 3.08
N TYR A 198 -17.76 -6.49 4.39
CA TYR A 198 -18.52 -5.75 5.38
C TYR A 198 -17.94 -4.34 5.53
N SER A 199 -18.68 -3.34 5.03
CA SER A 199 -18.29 -1.93 5.10
C SER A 199 -19.09 -1.18 6.15
N ILE A 200 -18.38 -0.49 7.04
CA ILE A 200 -18.86 0.18 8.24
C ILE A 200 -18.49 1.66 8.11
N THR A 201 -19.49 2.54 8.03
CA THR A 201 -19.29 3.98 7.89
C THR A 201 -19.48 4.67 9.24
N CYS A 202 -18.38 4.94 9.95
CA CYS A 202 -18.35 5.69 11.23
C CYS A 202 -19.46 5.34 12.23
N ARG A 203 -19.73 4.03 12.41
CA ARG A 203 -20.82 3.54 13.26
C ARG A 203 -20.44 3.70 14.73
N LYS A 204 -21.34 4.23 15.56
CA LYS A 204 -21.25 4.09 17.01
C LYS A 204 -21.57 2.65 17.40
N VAL A 205 -20.56 1.91 17.86
CA VAL A 205 -20.63 0.47 18.17
C VAL A 205 -20.60 0.19 19.66
N GLY A 206 -20.34 1.20 20.48
CA GLY A 206 -20.43 1.09 21.94
C GLY A 206 -20.64 2.45 22.58
N ALA A 207 -21.10 2.42 23.83
CA ALA A 207 -21.22 3.55 24.73
C ALA A 207 -20.88 3.07 26.14
N ASP A 208 -20.52 3.99 27.03
CA ASP A 208 -20.08 3.66 28.40
C ASP A 208 -18.97 2.58 28.40
N ASP A 209 -18.00 2.71 27.49
CA ASP A 209 -16.88 1.78 27.29
C ASP A 209 -17.32 0.32 26.99
N THR A 210 -18.58 0.13 26.56
CA THR A 210 -19.19 -1.19 26.35
C THR A 210 -19.75 -1.33 24.94
N LEU A 211 -19.31 -2.36 24.21
CA LEU A 211 -19.81 -2.67 22.87
C LEU A 211 -21.27 -3.13 22.90
N PHE A 212 -22.04 -2.70 21.89
CA PHE A 212 -23.43 -3.08 21.74
C PHE A 212 -23.58 -4.53 21.25
N ARG A 213 -24.57 -5.23 21.81
CA ARG A 213 -24.79 -6.66 21.52
C ARG A 213 -25.24 -6.91 20.08
N ASP A 214 -26.07 -6.03 19.53
CA ASP A 214 -26.52 -6.09 18.14
C ASP A 214 -25.34 -5.96 17.17
N TRP A 215 -24.42 -5.01 17.43
CA TRP A 215 -23.16 -4.89 16.69
C TRP A 215 -22.33 -6.19 16.76
N LEU A 216 -22.12 -6.73 17.96
CA LEU A 216 -21.35 -7.96 18.14
C LEU A 216 -21.96 -9.11 17.35
N HIS A 217 -23.27 -9.34 17.48
CA HIS A 217 -23.94 -10.45 16.80
C HIS A 217 -23.98 -10.27 15.27
N GLU A 218 -24.12 -9.04 14.77
CA GLU A 218 -24.13 -8.74 13.34
C GLU A 218 -22.73 -8.86 12.74
N SER A 219 -21.74 -8.10 13.24
CA SER A 219 -20.39 -8.10 12.68
C SER A 219 -19.76 -9.50 12.61
N GLN A 220 -19.90 -10.29 13.68
CA GLN A 220 -19.27 -11.61 13.82
C GLN A 220 -19.77 -12.65 12.81
N ARG A 221 -21.01 -12.53 12.32
CA ARG A 221 -21.60 -13.47 11.34
C ARG A 221 -21.42 -13.03 9.89
N MET A 222 -20.86 -11.85 9.65
CA MET A 222 -20.58 -11.33 8.31
C MET A 222 -19.19 -11.74 7.82
N VAL A 223 -18.38 -12.39 8.66
CA VAL A 223 -16.99 -12.76 8.37
C VAL A 223 -16.78 -14.27 8.59
N ARG A 224 -15.73 -14.82 7.98
CA ARG A 224 -15.35 -16.24 8.11
C ARG A 224 -14.52 -16.46 9.37
N THR A 225 -13.51 -15.62 9.60
CA THR A 225 -12.52 -15.79 10.68
C THR A 225 -12.97 -15.13 11.99
N THR A 226 -14.17 -15.49 12.48
CA THR A 226 -14.86 -14.78 13.56
C THR A 226 -14.05 -14.61 14.85
N ARG A 227 -13.36 -15.66 15.32
CA ARG A 227 -12.56 -15.59 16.56
C ARG A 227 -11.40 -14.60 16.43
N TYR A 228 -10.77 -14.54 15.26
CA TYR A 228 -9.69 -13.61 14.96
C TYR A 228 -10.22 -12.17 14.96
N TRP A 229 -11.31 -11.91 14.22
CA TRP A 229 -12.01 -10.62 14.22
C TRP A 229 -12.34 -10.11 15.64
N MET A 230 -12.90 -11.00 16.47
CA MET A 230 -13.29 -10.66 17.84
C MET A 230 -12.10 -10.22 18.69
N LEU A 231 -10.95 -10.88 18.56
CA LEU A 231 -9.76 -10.53 19.33
C LEU A 231 -9.05 -9.31 18.77
N ASP A 232 -9.05 -9.11 17.46
CA ASP A 232 -8.55 -7.88 16.82
C ASP A 232 -9.34 -6.65 17.29
N GLU A 233 -10.67 -6.78 17.47
CA GLU A 233 -11.49 -5.71 18.08
C GLU A 233 -11.06 -5.39 19.52
N ARG A 234 -10.73 -6.41 20.32
CA ARG A 234 -10.23 -6.20 21.69
C ARG A 234 -8.86 -5.56 21.71
N THR A 235 -7.97 -5.94 20.79
CA THR A 235 -6.68 -5.28 20.58
C THR A 235 -6.86 -3.78 20.36
N ARG A 236 -7.75 -3.38 19.45
CA ARG A 236 -8.00 -1.96 19.15
C ARG A 236 -8.60 -1.21 20.34
N VAL A 237 -9.64 -1.76 20.97
CA VAL A 237 -10.28 -1.12 22.14
C VAL A 237 -9.29 -0.96 23.30
N ALA A 238 -8.45 -1.97 23.56
CA ALA A 238 -7.44 -1.91 24.63
C ALA A 238 -6.44 -0.78 24.40
N GLY A 239 -5.83 -0.70 23.21
CA GLY A 239 -4.85 0.36 22.90
C GLY A 239 -5.46 1.76 22.92
N CYS A 240 -6.70 1.92 22.41
CA CYS A 240 -7.43 3.19 22.52
C CYS A 240 -7.63 3.61 23.99
N HIS A 241 -8.08 2.71 24.87
CA HIS A 241 -8.28 3.04 26.28
C HIS A 241 -6.97 3.29 27.03
N MET A 242 -5.89 2.57 26.70
CA MET A 242 -4.55 2.84 27.26
C MET A 242 -4.09 4.26 26.94
N ILE A 243 -4.24 4.70 25.69
CA ILE A 243 -3.85 6.04 25.25
C ILE A 243 -4.76 7.12 25.84
N ARG A 244 -6.08 6.88 25.93
CA ARG A 244 -7.01 7.80 26.60
C ARG A 244 -6.58 8.04 28.05
N GLN A 245 -6.34 6.97 28.81
CA GLN A 245 -5.88 7.05 30.20
C GLN A 245 -4.54 7.80 30.30
N LEU A 246 -3.59 7.50 29.41
CA LEU A 246 -2.30 8.20 29.36
C LEU A 246 -2.48 9.71 29.18
N VAL A 247 -3.35 10.14 28.27
CA VAL A 247 -3.62 11.56 28.04
C VAL A 247 -4.22 12.21 29.27
N GLU A 248 -5.18 11.55 29.93
CA GLU A 248 -5.76 12.00 31.20
C GLU A 248 -4.68 12.19 32.29
N ASP A 249 -3.77 11.21 32.44
CA ASP A 249 -2.68 11.25 33.42
C ASP A 249 -1.66 12.37 33.10
N VAL A 250 -1.33 12.56 31.82
CA VAL A 250 -0.46 13.66 31.37
C VAL A 250 -1.09 15.01 31.67
N ILE A 251 -2.38 15.18 31.42
CA ILE A 251 -3.09 16.42 31.72
C ILE A 251 -3.20 16.67 33.23
N ALA A 252 -3.42 15.62 34.03
CA ALA A 252 -3.46 15.73 35.48
C ALA A 252 -2.13 16.21 36.08
N GLU A 253 -1.00 15.82 35.48
CA GLU A 253 0.34 16.21 35.93
C GLU A 253 0.82 17.56 35.37
N GLU A 254 0.59 17.81 34.08
CA GLU A 254 1.19 18.94 33.36
C GLU A 254 0.21 20.09 33.06
N GLY A 255 -1.08 19.85 33.27
CA GLY A 255 -2.15 20.80 33.03
C GLY A 255 -2.66 20.82 31.58
N ILE A 256 -3.97 21.06 31.45
CA ILE A 256 -4.68 21.07 30.17
C ILE A 256 -4.16 22.15 29.20
N ASP A 257 -3.70 23.30 29.69
CA ASP A 257 -3.23 24.38 28.82
C ASP A 257 -1.93 24.02 28.10
N ALA A 258 -1.03 23.28 28.74
CA ALA A 258 0.20 22.79 28.10
C ALA A 258 -0.13 21.73 27.04
N TYR A 259 -1.00 20.77 27.38
CA TYR A 259 -1.45 19.76 26.42
C TYR A 259 -2.16 20.39 25.21
N TRP A 260 -3.08 21.34 25.45
CA TRP A 260 -3.83 22.01 24.39
C TRP A 260 -2.91 22.76 23.42
N LYS A 261 -1.89 23.46 23.91
CA LYS A 261 -0.87 24.08 23.04
C LYS A 261 -0.10 23.03 22.24
N PHE A 262 0.38 21.98 22.91
CA PHE A 262 1.14 20.91 22.26
C PHE A 262 0.35 20.25 21.12
N ALA A 263 -0.95 20.02 21.30
CA ALA A 263 -1.83 19.35 20.33
C ALA A 263 -1.93 20.05 18.97
N TYR A 264 -1.63 21.35 18.87
CA TYR A 264 -1.60 22.10 17.61
C TYR A 264 -0.18 22.51 17.20
N GLU A 265 0.68 22.89 18.15
CA GLU A 265 2.08 23.22 17.87
C GLU A 265 2.87 22.02 17.32
N ALA A 266 2.55 20.79 17.75
CA ALA A 266 3.17 19.57 17.23
C ALA A 266 2.95 19.38 15.72
N VAL A 267 1.79 19.77 15.20
CA VAL A 267 1.44 19.61 13.78
C VAL A 267 2.19 20.63 12.93
N GLU A 268 2.19 21.91 13.33
CA GLU A 268 2.99 22.93 12.63
C GLU A 268 4.49 22.62 12.69
N HIS A 269 4.97 22.06 13.81
CA HIS A 269 6.35 21.60 13.92
C HIS A 269 6.69 20.53 12.87
N GLY A 270 5.77 19.58 12.60
CA GLY A 270 5.93 18.60 11.52
C GLY A 270 6.01 19.25 10.13
N ARG A 271 5.16 20.25 9.85
CA ARG A 271 5.18 20.99 8.58
C ARG A 271 6.50 21.72 8.35
N ILE A 272 7.01 22.39 9.40
CA ILE A 272 8.32 23.05 9.39
C ILE A 272 9.45 22.04 9.17
N GLY A 273 9.38 20.87 9.83
CA GLY A 273 10.34 19.78 9.68
C GLY A 273 10.47 19.31 8.23
N LEU A 274 9.34 19.04 7.56
CA LEU A 274 9.33 18.70 6.13
C LEU A 274 9.99 19.79 5.27
N GLN A 275 9.56 21.05 5.45
CA GLN A 275 10.07 22.17 4.65
C GLN A 275 11.59 22.31 4.79
N ASN A 276 12.12 22.14 6.01
CA ASN A 276 13.55 22.18 6.28
C ASN A 276 14.28 21.01 5.62
N ARG A 277 13.74 19.79 5.72
CA ARG A 277 14.31 18.59 5.10
C ARG A 277 14.36 18.67 3.58
N ILE A 278 13.29 19.15 2.94
CA ILE A 278 13.28 19.42 1.49
C ILE A 278 14.41 20.40 1.13
N LYS A 279 14.52 21.54 1.82
CA LYS A 279 15.58 22.53 1.56
C LYS A 279 16.99 21.98 1.79
N ALA A 280 17.17 21.08 2.76
CA ALA A 280 18.47 20.53 3.13
C ALA A 280 18.94 19.43 2.17
N MET A 281 18.03 18.57 1.71
CA MET A 281 18.36 17.31 1.03
C MET A 281 18.10 17.32 -0.48
N THR A 282 17.15 18.12 -0.96
CA THR A 282 16.67 18.03 -2.36
C THR A 282 17.18 19.16 -3.26
N ILE A 283 16.80 19.16 -4.53
CA ILE A 283 17.13 20.21 -5.49
C ILE A 283 15.81 20.76 -6.07
N PRO A 284 15.57 22.09 -6.05
CA PRO A 284 14.42 22.68 -6.71
C PRO A 284 14.40 22.36 -8.22
N GLY A 285 13.24 21.98 -8.75
CA GLY A 285 13.11 21.57 -10.15
C GLY A 285 11.87 20.73 -10.41
N LYS A 286 11.74 20.30 -11.67
CA LYS A 286 10.68 19.39 -12.12
C LYS A 286 11.24 17.99 -12.36
N TYR A 287 10.57 16.99 -11.81
CA TYR A 287 10.91 15.57 -11.93
C TYR A 287 9.71 14.85 -12.52
N ARG A 288 9.95 14.05 -13.56
CA ARG A 288 8.90 13.31 -14.27
C ARG A 288 9.18 11.83 -14.23
N GLN A 289 8.16 11.07 -13.88
CA GLN A 289 8.21 9.63 -13.71
C GLN A 289 6.83 9.03 -13.96
N VAL A 290 6.77 7.71 -14.09
CA VAL A 290 5.53 6.96 -14.33
C VAL A 290 5.62 5.57 -13.72
N GLY A 291 4.48 5.01 -13.29
CA GLY A 291 4.32 3.63 -12.87
C GLY A 291 3.19 2.93 -13.63
N PHE A 292 3.27 1.60 -13.70
CA PHE A 292 2.29 0.73 -14.37
C PHE A 292 2.12 -0.58 -13.60
N VAL A 293 0.96 -1.23 -13.74
CA VAL A 293 0.74 -2.62 -13.33
C VAL A 293 -0.39 -3.25 -14.16
N ASP A 294 -0.36 -4.58 -14.33
CA ASP A 294 -1.28 -5.33 -15.17
C ASP A 294 -2.57 -5.75 -14.45
N VAL A 295 -3.68 -5.82 -15.19
CA VAL A 295 -4.96 -6.41 -14.78
C VAL A 295 -5.44 -7.36 -15.89
N PRO A 296 -4.99 -8.63 -15.89
CA PRO A 296 -5.31 -9.59 -16.95
C PRO A 296 -6.65 -10.31 -16.66
N TYR A 297 -7.76 -9.56 -16.64
CA TYR A 297 -9.09 -10.10 -16.30
C TYR A 297 -9.77 -10.84 -17.45
N ASP A 298 -9.22 -10.83 -18.68
CA ASP A 298 -9.78 -11.62 -19.79
C ASP A 298 -9.56 -13.13 -19.58
N HIS A 299 -8.49 -13.53 -18.87
CA HIS A 299 -8.13 -14.92 -18.64
C HIS A 299 -9.22 -15.77 -17.96
N GLU A 300 -9.38 -17.03 -18.37
CA GLU A 300 -10.47 -17.93 -17.91
C GLU A 300 -10.49 -18.21 -16.40
N ASP A 301 -9.32 -18.22 -15.76
CA ASP A 301 -9.18 -18.39 -14.29
C ASP A 301 -9.50 -17.14 -13.47
N VAL A 302 -9.92 -16.04 -14.13
CA VAL A 302 -10.57 -14.90 -13.48
C VAL A 302 -12.07 -14.99 -13.75
N ARG A 303 -12.79 -15.63 -12.82
CA ARG A 303 -14.21 -16.00 -12.96
C ARG A 303 -15.11 -14.97 -12.25
N VAL A 304 -15.09 -13.74 -12.75
CA VAL A 304 -15.95 -12.66 -12.23
C VAL A 304 -17.40 -12.81 -12.72
N PRO A 305 -18.40 -12.41 -11.92
CA PRO A 305 -19.81 -12.62 -12.26
C PRO A 305 -20.36 -11.60 -13.26
N SER A 306 -19.57 -10.61 -13.66
CA SER A 306 -19.99 -9.53 -14.56
C SER A 306 -19.14 -9.52 -15.83
N ASP A 307 -19.81 -9.72 -16.96
CA ASP A 307 -19.22 -9.75 -18.30
C ASP A 307 -18.48 -8.45 -18.67
N PHE A 308 -18.99 -7.28 -18.25
CA PHE A 308 -18.35 -6.00 -18.50
C PHE A 308 -16.98 -5.84 -17.81
N ALA A 309 -16.62 -6.70 -16.86
CA ALA A 309 -15.35 -6.68 -16.15
C ALA A 309 -14.30 -7.63 -16.77
N LYS A 310 -14.68 -8.50 -17.72
CA LYS A 310 -13.80 -9.46 -18.40
C LYS A 310 -13.00 -8.77 -19.51
N VAL A 311 -11.96 -8.04 -19.13
CA VAL A 311 -11.08 -7.33 -20.06
C VAL A 311 -9.70 -7.10 -19.45
N ASP A 312 -8.67 -7.21 -20.28
CA ASP A 312 -7.32 -6.83 -19.86
C ASP A 312 -7.16 -5.29 -19.83
N THR A 313 -6.63 -4.76 -18.73
CA THR A 313 -6.30 -3.34 -18.58
C THR A 313 -4.92 -3.14 -17.96
N ILE A 314 -4.43 -1.90 -18.03
CA ILE A 314 -3.15 -1.49 -17.43
C ILE A 314 -3.40 -0.21 -16.64
N MET A 315 -2.97 -0.19 -15.39
CA MET A 315 -2.94 1.05 -14.61
C MET A 315 -1.84 1.97 -15.16
N HIS A 316 -2.15 3.26 -15.28
CA HIS A 316 -1.18 4.29 -15.65
C HIS A 316 -1.16 5.38 -14.56
N ALA A 317 0.01 5.62 -13.97
CA ALA A 317 0.21 6.64 -12.93
C ALA A 317 1.43 7.52 -13.25
N PRO A 318 1.30 8.49 -14.17
CA PRO A 318 2.32 9.50 -14.39
C PRO A 318 2.35 10.49 -13.22
N SER A 319 3.52 11.06 -12.94
CA SER A 319 3.68 12.10 -11.93
C SER A 319 4.64 13.18 -12.42
N GLU A 320 4.20 14.44 -12.38
CA GLU A 320 5.08 15.61 -12.40
C GLU A 320 5.26 16.10 -10.96
N MET A 321 6.46 15.91 -10.42
CA MET A 321 6.86 16.41 -9.12
C MET A 321 7.60 17.74 -9.28
N THR A 322 7.15 18.79 -8.59
CA THR A 322 7.77 20.11 -8.60
C THR A 322 8.26 20.46 -7.20
N ILE A 323 9.58 20.59 -7.02
CA ILE A 323 10.18 21.09 -5.77
C ILE A 323 10.52 22.56 -5.95
N ARG A 324 10.11 23.42 -5.01
CA ARG A 324 10.27 24.88 -5.10
C ARG A 324 11.41 25.40 -4.20
N PRO A 325 11.98 26.57 -4.51
CA PRO A 325 13.06 27.17 -3.70
C PRO A 325 12.69 27.46 -2.24
N ASP A 326 11.40 27.69 -1.96
CA ASP A 326 10.90 27.96 -0.61
C ASP A 326 10.69 26.68 0.23
N GLY A 327 11.05 25.51 -0.29
CA GLY A 327 10.91 24.21 0.38
C GLY A 327 9.51 23.63 0.33
N THR A 328 8.57 24.25 -0.38
CA THR A 328 7.30 23.62 -0.74
C THR A 328 7.48 22.73 -1.97
N TRP A 329 6.54 21.82 -2.17
CA TRP A 329 6.54 20.94 -3.33
C TRP A 329 5.12 20.53 -3.74
N LYS A 330 4.97 20.11 -4.99
CA LYS A 330 3.71 19.71 -5.61
C LYS A 330 3.86 18.40 -6.37
N LEU A 331 2.85 17.54 -6.25
CA LEU A 331 2.74 16.28 -6.97
C LEU A 331 1.45 16.29 -7.80
N ASP A 332 1.60 16.31 -9.13
CA ASP A 332 0.48 16.35 -10.08
C ASP A 332 0.43 15.04 -10.88
N PHE A 333 -0.72 14.37 -10.86
CA PHE A 333 -0.97 13.06 -11.48
C PHE A 333 -1.89 13.14 -12.71
N GLU A 334 -1.98 14.31 -13.36
CA GLU A 334 -2.60 14.47 -14.68
C GLU A 334 -2.16 13.37 -15.66
N GLY A 335 -3.13 12.74 -16.32
CA GLY A 335 -2.91 11.66 -17.28
C GLY A 335 -2.99 10.26 -16.67
N ALA A 336 -3.26 10.13 -15.37
CA ALA A 336 -3.55 8.83 -14.77
C ALA A 336 -4.78 8.16 -15.39
N SER A 337 -4.82 6.83 -15.37
CA SER A 337 -5.93 6.05 -15.92
C SER A 337 -7.20 6.14 -15.04
N ARG A 338 -8.34 5.78 -15.61
CA ARG A 338 -9.63 5.70 -14.90
C ARG A 338 -9.64 4.55 -13.88
N TRP A 339 -10.54 4.65 -12.89
CA TRP A 339 -10.97 3.50 -12.09
C TRP A 339 -11.56 2.37 -12.98
N GLY A 340 -11.67 1.15 -12.42
CA GLY A 340 -12.14 -0.03 -13.16
C GLY A 340 -12.93 -1.03 -12.32
N TRP A 341 -13.49 -2.04 -13.00
CA TRP A 341 -14.35 -3.09 -12.43
C TRP A 341 -13.53 -4.23 -11.82
N HIS A 342 -12.80 -3.89 -10.78
CA HIS A 342 -11.87 -4.74 -10.05
C HIS A 342 -11.66 -4.17 -8.65
N THR A 343 -10.90 -4.86 -7.81
CA THR A 343 -10.70 -4.50 -6.40
C THR A 343 -9.51 -3.56 -6.13
N TYR A 344 -8.91 -3.01 -7.18
CA TYR A 344 -7.65 -2.24 -7.11
C TYR A 344 -7.83 -0.72 -7.09
N ASN A 345 -9.07 -0.23 -7.07
CA ASN A 345 -9.32 1.21 -7.01
C ASN A 345 -8.86 1.75 -5.66
N ALA A 346 -8.65 3.06 -5.57
CA ALA A 346 -8.23 3.71 -4.35
C ALA A 346 -9.07 4.97 -4.06
N HIS A 347 -8.63 5.78 -3.12
CA HIS A 347 -9.24 7.07 -2.76
C HIS A 347 -8.16 8.13 -2.51
N GLN A 348 -8.49 9.41 -2.69
CA GLN A 348 -7.52 10.52 -2.56
C GLN A 348 -6.76 10.47 -1.22
N VAL A 349 -7.44 10.09 -0.14
CA VAL A 349 -6.85 9.94 1.21
C VAL A 349 -5.85 8.78 1.25
N SER A 350 -6.26 7.57 0.84
CA SER A 350 -5.36 6.41 0.80
C SER A 350 -4.12 6.67 -0.07
N PHE A 351 -4.29 7.33 -1.22
CA PHE A 351 -3.21 7.63 -2.14
C PHE A 351 -2.20 8.62 -1.57
N THR A 352 -2.67 9.74 -1.03
CA THR A 352 -1.81 10.79 -0.45
C THR A 352 -1.20 10.39 0.88
N SER A 353 -1.91 9.62 1.70
CA SER A 353 -1.39 9.09 2.96
C SER A 353 -0.24 8.11 2.72
N GLY A 354 -0.29 7.28 1.67
CA GLY A 354 0.84 6.42 1.33
C GLY A 354 2.06 7.18 0.79
N ILE A 355 1.86 8.31 0.11
CA ILE A 355 2.97 9.22 -0.24
C ILE A 355 3.56 9.81 1.05
N TRP A 356 2.73 10.18 2.02
CA TRP A 356 3.20 10.60 3.34
C TRP A 356 4.01 9.49 4.03
N VAL A 357 3.57 8.23 3.98
CA VAL A 357 4.35 7.08 4.51
C VAL A 357 5.72 7.01 3.83
N MET A 358 5.79 7.13 2.51
CA MET A 358 7.06 7.19 1.79
C MET A 358 7.96 8.32 2.33
N MET A 359 7.41 9.51 2.60
CA MET A 359 8.18 10.63 3.15
C MET A 359 8.76 10.30 4.53
N THR A 360 8.02 9.57 5.39
CA THR A 360 8.52 9.16 6.71
C THR A 360 9.75 8.25 6.62
N GLN A 361 9.94 7.55 5.50
CA GLN A 361 11.02 6.61 5.30
C GLN A 361 12.30 7.24 4.72
N THR A 362 12.26 8.49 4.26
CA THR A 362 13.43 9.15 3.65
C THR A 362 13.53 10.65 3.91
N LEU A 363 12.44 11.40 3.82
CA LEU A 363 12.49 12.85 4.00
C LEU A 363 12.44 13.26 5.47
N ILE A 364 11.59 12.63 6.28
CA ILE A 364 11.31 13.08 7.65
C ILE A 364 11.45 12.02 8.76
N PRO A 365 12.28 10.96 8.65
CA PRO A 365 12.34 9.90 9.67
C PRO A 365 12.73 10.39 11.07
N SER A 366 13.38 11.55 11.18
CA SER A 366 13.80 12.14 12.46
C SER A 366 13.00 13.38 12.88
N GLU A 367 11.98 13.76 12.13
CA GLU A 367 11.13 14.91 12.46
C GLU A 367 9.87 14.44 13.22
N MET A 368 8.91 15.34 13.45
CA MET A 368 7.59 14.94 13.95
C MET A 368 6.86 14.11 12.89
N ILE A 369 6.52 12.86 13.22
CA ILE A 369 5.74 11.97 12.35
C ILE A 369 4.25 12.20 12.63
N ASN A 370 3.67 13.15 11.89
CA ASN A 370 2.25 13.52 11.96
C ASN A 370 1.77 14.25 10.70
N ASP A 371 0.54 14.77 10.73
CA ASP A 371 -0.15 15.42 9.60
C ASP A 371 0.52 16.72 9.13
N GLY A 372 1.49 17.26 9.87
CA GLY A 372 2.20 18.47 9.48
C GLY A 372 2.83 18.37 8.09
N ALA A 373 3.39 17.22 7.74
CA ALA A 373 3.97 16.99 6.41
C ALA A 373 2.91 16.93 5.30
N ALA A 374 1.68 16.50 5.61
CA ALA A 374 0.57 16.55 4.66
C ALA A 374 0.19 18.01 4.34
N TYR A 375 0.11 18.88 5.36
CA TYR A 375 -0.11 20.33 5.17
C TYR A 375 1.02 21.04 4.41
N GLY A 376 2.22 20.46 4.37
CA GLY A 376 3.37 20.98 3.61
C GLY A 376 3.45 20.50 2.17
N THR A 377 2.49 19.71 1.70
CA THR A 377 2.52 19.05 0.38
C THR A 377 1.28 19.38 -0.44
N GLU A 378 1.48 19.81 -1.68
CA GLU A 378 0.37 20.02 -2.63
C GLU A 378 0.16 18.75 -3.47
N PHE A 379 -1.08 18.28 -3.54
CA PHE A 379 -1.47 17.14 -4.37
C PHE A 379 -2.52 17.57 -5.39
N ARG A 380 -2.33 17.16 -6.64
CA ARG A 380 -3.35 17.26 -7.68
C ARG A 380 -3.68 15.88 -8.25
N LEU A 381 -4.90 15.40 -7.99
CA LEU A 381 -5.42 14.09 -8.40
C LEU A 381 -6.71 14.29 -9.21
N PRO A 382 -6.65 14.26 -10.56
CA PRO A 382 -7.84 14.51 -11.38
C PRO A 382 -9.02 13.61 -10.98
N LYS A 383 -10.19 14.20 -10.76
CA LYS A 383 -11.42 13.46 -10.43
C LYS A 383 -11.77 12.46 -11.55
N GLY A 384 -12.18 11.25 -11.16
CA GLY A 384 -12.48 10.13 -12.05
C GLY A 384 -11.31 9.21 -12.38
N THR A 385 -10.09 9.56 -11.95
CA THR A 385 -8.94 8.65 -12.01
C THR A 385 -9.07 7.51 -10.98
N TRP A 386 -8.28 6.45 -11.13
CA TRP A 386 -8.31 5.31 -10.19
C TRP A 386 -7.93 5.70 -8.75
N MET A 387 -7.12 6.76 -8.57
CA MET A 387 -6.73 7.27 -7.25
C MET A 387 -7.71 8.28 -6.66
N ASN A 388 -8.59 8.87 -7.47
CA ASN A 388 -9.67 9.76 -7.03
C ASN A 388 -10.97 9.46 -7.80
N PRO A 389 -11.60 8.28 -7.58
CA PRO A 389 -12.78 7.87 -8.33
C PRO A 389 -13.96 8.82 -8.10
N ASP A 390 -14.88 8.82 -9.06
CA ASP A 390 -16.12 9.59 -9.09
C ASP A 390 -17.37 8.70 -9.14
N ASP A 391 -17.21 7.43 -8.73
CA ASP A 391 -18.28 6.45 -8.71
C ASP A 391 -18.30 5.68 -7.39
N ARG A 392 -19.44 5.67 -6.69
CA ARG A 392 -19.61 4.99 -5.39
C ARG A 392 -19.66 3.46 -5.46
N ARG A 393 -19.63 2.85 -6.65
CA ARG A 393 -19.71 1.39 -6.85
C ARG A 393 -18.33 0.72 -6.89
N VAL A 394 -17.24 1.48 -6.88
CA VAL A 394 -15.88 0.90 -6.95
C VAL A 394 -15.59 -0.06 -5.79
N ALA A 395 -14.76 -1.07 -6.04
CA ALA A 395 -14.23 -2.01 -5.04
C ALA A 395 -12.77 -1.70 -4.70
N PHE A 396 -12.34 -2.13 -3.52
CA PHE A 396 -11.12 -1.71 -2.83
C PHE A 396 -10.34 -2.84 -2.14
N SER A 397 -10.85 -4.09 -2.07
CA SER A 397 -10.22 -5.14 -1.24
C SER A 397 -8.72 -5.33 -1.48
N TYR A 398 -8.19 -4.99 -2.67
CA TYR A 398 -6.76 -4.96 -2.94
C TYR A 398 -6.27 -3.66 -3.61
N SER A 399 -6.65 -2.51 -3.03
CA SER A 399 -6.15 -1.18 -3.42
C SER A 399 -4.63 -1.12 -3.61
N TRP A 400 -3.89 -1.90 -2.82
CA TRP A 400 -2.43 -1.97 -2.86
C TRP A 400 -1.86 -2.24 -4.25
N HIS A 401 -2.53 -3.03 -5.10
CA HIS A 401 -2.06 -3.34 -6.45
C HIS A 401 -1.68 -2.08 -7.24
N PHE A 402 -2.55 -1.07 -7.23
CA PHE A 402 -2.32 0.18 -7.93
C PHE A 402 -1.52 1.18 -7.09
N LEU A 403 -1.79 1.25 -5.78
CA LEU A 403 -1.11 2.17 -4.87
C LEU A 403 0.41 1.98 -4.87
N VAL A 404 0.89 0.77 -4.56
CA VAL A 404 2.34 0.49 -4.40
C VAL A 404 3.10 0.58 -5.71
N SER A 405 2.41 0.29 -6.82
CA SER A 405 2.92 0.40 -8.18
C SER A 405 3.08 1.84 -8.65
N SER A 406 2.40 2.78 -7.99
CA SER A 406 2.46 4.21 -8.30
C SER A 406 3.53 4.92 -7.47
N TRP A 407 3.60 4.66 -6.16
CA TRP A 407 4.52 5.34 -5.26
C TRP A 407 5.99 4.99 -5.52
N THR A 408 6.28 3.79 -6.02
CA THR A 408 7.65 3.37 -6.41
C THR A 408 8.31 4.36 -7.40
N ALA A 409 7.51 5.05 -8.23
CA ALA A 409 8.03 6.06 -9.14
C ALA A 409 8.56 7.32 -8.43
N LEU A 410 7.94 7.72 -7.32
CA LEU A 410 8.29 8.94 -6.59
C LEU A 410 9.67 8.83 -5.92
N TRP A 411 10.03 7.64 -5.45
CA TRP A 411 11.38 7.33 -4.97
C TRP A 411 12.45 7.68 -6.01
N ARG A 412 12.24 7.33 -7.28
CA ARG A 412 13.18 7.67 -8.36
C ARG A 412 13.28 9.16 -8.60
N GLY A 413 12.15 9.88 -8.50
CA GLY A 413 12.12 11.33 -8.58
C GLY A 413 12.96 11.98 -7.48
N LEU A 414 12.70 11.64 -6.22
CA LEU A 414 13.41 12.17 -5.05
C LEU A 414 14.90 11.78 -5.06
N SER A 415 15.20 10.53 -5.41
CA SER A 415 16.56 10.02 -5.48
C SER A 415 17.45 10.75 -6.49
N ARG A 416 16.89 11.26 -7.59
CA ARG A 416 17.65 12.12 -8.51
C ARG A 416 18.10 13.42 -7.84
N SER A 417 17.28 13.95 -6.93
CA SER A 417 17.62 15.15 -6.17
C SER A 417 18.73 14.87 -5.15
N TYR A 418 18.65 13.76 -4.42
CA TYR A 418 19.69 13.32 -3.47
C TYR A 418 21.00 13.03 -4.17
N PHE A 419 20.94 12.26 -5.27
CA PHE A 419 22.11 11.91 -6.08
C PHE A 419 22.80 13.16 -6.62
N GLY A 420 22.03 14.09 -7.20
CA GLY A 420 22.58 15.34 -7.74
C GLY A 420 23.22 16.24 -6.69
N ARG A 421 22.75 16.16 -5.43
CA ARG A 421 23.27 16.96 -4.31
C ARG A 421 24.41 16.28 -3.54
N GLY A 422 24.58 14.97 -3.70
CA GLY A 422 25.64 14.18 -3.09
C GLY A 422 25.23 13.35 -1.86
N TYR A 423 23.95 13.36 -1.48
CA TYR A 423 23.42 12.49 -0.40
C TYR A 423 23.12 11.10 -0.96
N LEU A 424 24.16 10.39 -1.38
CA LEU A 424 24.06 9.08 -2.04
C LEU A 424 23.46 8.02 -1.10
N GLU A 425 23.64 8.21 0.20
CA GLU A 425 23.12 7.35 1.26
C GLU A 425 21.59 7.31 1.32
N GLU A 426 20.92 8.36 0.82
CA GLU A 426 19.45 8.49 0.80
C GLU A 426 18.84 8.01 -0.52
N VAL A 427 19.66 7.71 -1.53
CA VAL A 427 19.16 7.22 -2.81
C VAL A 427 18.58 5.83 -2.63
N ASN A 428 17.36 5.64 -3.14
CA ASN A 428 16.70 4.33 -3.24
C ASN A 428 15.95 4.23 -4.59
N ALA A 429 16.15 3.15 -5.33
CA ALA A 429 15.55 2.96 -6.65
C ALA A 429 14.01 2.77 -6.62
N GLY A 430 13.42 2.45 -5.45
CA GLY A 430 11.98 2.33 -5.24
C GLY A 430 11.59 1.07 -4.47
N ASN A 431 10.35 1.05 -3.98
CA ASN A 431 9.78 -0.15 -3.35
C ASN A 431 9.45 -1.24 -4.38
N ALA A 432 9.52 -2.50 -3.95
CA ALA A 432 8.95 -3.63 -4.68
C ALA A 432 7.43 -3.54 -4.81
N ASN A 433 6.87 -4.34 -5.72
CA ASN A 433 5.46 -4.70 -5.64
C ASN A 433 5.26 -5.64 -4.44
N THR A 434 4.40 -5.27 -3.49
CA THR A 434 4.19 -6.02 -2.24
C THR A 434 3.17 -7.14 -2.46
N SER A 435 3.62 -8.21 -3.13
CA SER A 435 2.83 -9.40 -3.51
C SER A 435 3.77 -10.60 -3.69
N ASN A 436 3.33 -11.85 -3.85
CA ASN A 436 1.98 -12.41 -3.90
C ASN A 436 1.30 -12.44 -2.52
N TRP A 437 -0.03 -12.38 -2.52
CA TRP A 437 -0.84 -12.68 -1.34
C TRP A 437 -1.42 -14.10 -1.46
N LEU A 438 -0.92 -15.05 -0.66
CA LEU A 438 -1.51 -16.38 -0.57
C LEU A 438 -2.85 -16.27 0.16
N GLN A 439 -3.92 -16.69 -0.51
CA GLN A 439 -5.28 -16.58 0.00
C GLN A 439 -6.10 -17.83 -0.32
N GLY A 440 -7.16 -18.05 0.48
CA GLY A 440 -8.02 -19.22 0.38
C GLY A 440 -9.00 -19.34 1.53
N GLY A 441 -9.93 -20.28 1.45
CA GLY A 441 -10.91 -20.53 2.50
C GLY A 441 -11.64 -21.86 2.37
N GLY A 442 -12.38 -22.21 3.42
CA GLY A 442 -13.02 -23.52 3.58
C GLY A 442 -13.06 -23.92 5.06
N PHE A 443 -12.88 -25.20 5.36
CA PHE A 443 -12.69 -25.72 6.71
C PHE A 443 -11.22 -25.96 7.03
N ASN A 444 -10.77 -25.46 8.17
CA ASN A 444 -9.38 -25.58 8.63
C ASN A 444 -9.12 -26.88 9.42
N GLN A 445 -7.91 -26.99 10.00
CA GLN A 445 -7.48 -28.12 10.82
C GLN A 445 -8.26 -28.29 12.14
N TYR A 446 -9.05 -27.29 12.54
CA TYR A 446 -9.91 -27.30 13.73
C TYR A 446 -11.38 -27.54 13.39
N ASP A 447 -11.68 -27.88 12.12
CA ASP A 447 -13.02 -28.10 11.59
C ASP A 447 -13.95 -26.87 11.74
N GLU A 448 -13.37 -25.67 11.62
CA GLU A 448 -14.09 -24.39 11.63
C GLU A 448 -14.07 -23.73 10.23
N ILE A 449 -15.12 -22.96 9.91
CA ILE A 449 -15.11 -22.06 8.74
C ILE A 449 -13.93 -21.10 8.89
N HIS A 450 -13.16 -20.94 7.83
CA HIS A 450 -11.91 -20.20 7.87
C HIS A 450 -11.54 -19.57 6.53
N ALA A 451 -10.67 -18.56 6.59
CA ALA A 451 -9.96 -17.99 5.44
C ALA A 451 -8.51 -17.72 5.84
N VAL A 452 -7.61 -17.66 4.85
CA VAL A 452 -6.19 -17.37 5.05
C VAL A 452 -5.78 -16.16 4.22
N ASN A 453 -4.80 -15.42 4.74
CA ASN A 453 -4.15 -14.33 4.03
C ASN A 453 -2.73 -14.15 4.57
N SER A 454 -1.77 -14.84 3.95
CA SER A 454 -0.39 -14.82 4.41
C SER A 454 0.23 -13.42 4.27
N PHE A 455 0.90 -12.95 5.33
CA PHE A 455 1.66 -11.69 5.33
C PHE A 455 3.15 -11.89 5.01
N GLU A 456 3.54 -13.03 4.45
CA GLU A 456 4.90 -13.26 3.97
C GLU A 456 5.44 -12.14 3.04
N CYS A 457 4.54 -11.48 2.30
CA CYS A 457 4.84 -10.32 1.47
C CYS A 457 4.92 -8.98 2.23
N ALA A 458 5.00 -8.97 3.56
CA ALA A 458 5.53 -7.86 4.34
C ALA A 458 7.07 -7.78 4.23
N ALA A 459 7.72 -8.87 3.82
CA ALA A 459 9.16 -8.99 3.67
C ALA A 459 9.58 -9.20 2.20
N ASN A 460 9.43 -8.17 1.36
CA ASN A 460 9.91 -8.18 -0.04
C ASN A 460 11.33 -7.62 -0.16
N GLY A 461 11.92 -7.72 -1.35
CA GLY A 461 13.15 -7.01 -1.66
C GLY A 461 12.98 -5.48 -1.67
N ILE A 462 14.02 -4.74 -1.27
CA ILE A 462 14.05 -3.27 -1.30
C ILE A 462 14.91 -2.80 -2.49
N GLY A 463 14.59 -1.63 -3.06
CA GLY A 463 15.39 -1.01 -4.11
C GLY A 463 16.84 -0.76 -3.69
N ALA A 464 17.76 -0.94 -4.64
CA ALA A 464 19.18 -0.66 -4.43
C ALA A 464 19.43 0.84 -4.19
N SER A 465 20.49 1.14 -3.43
CA SER A 465 20.94 2.51 -3.22
C SER A 465 22.02 2.92 -4.23
N ALA A 466 22.50 4.15 -4.15
CA ALA A 466 23.65 4.60 -4.94
C ALA A 466 25.01 4.10 -4.40
N TYR A 467 25.02 3.35 -3.29
CA TYR A 467 26.25 2.91 -2.62
C TYR A 467 26.28 1.43 -2.20
N ALA A 468 25.14 0.74 -2.20
CA ALA A 468 25.03 -0.65 -1.76
C ALA A 468 23.82 -1.36 -2.42
N ASP A 469 23.87 -2.69 -2.39
CA ASP A 469 22.74 -3.53 -2.81
C ASP A 469 21.52 -3.28 -1.92
N GLY A 470 20.34 -3.50 -2.50
CA GLY A 470 19.08 -3.50 -1.76
C GLY A 470 18.98 -4.70 -0.81
N LEU A 471 18.23 -4.53 0.28
CA LEU A 471 18.01 -5.59 1.26
C LEU A 471 17.03 -6.63 0.70
N SER A 472 17.41 -7.90 0.75
CA SER A 472 16.53 -9.01 0.32
C SER A 472 15.53 -9.34 1.42
N HIS A 473 14.30 -9.72 1.03
CA HIS A 473 13.22 -10.20 1.90
C HIS A 473 13.13 -9.46 3.26
N ALA A 474 12.87 -8.15 3.18
CA ALA A 474 13.11 -7.22 4.27
C ALA A 474 11.95 -6.28 4.61
N ALA A 475 11.18 -5.79 3.63
CA ALA A 475 10.17 -4.76 3.91
C ALA A 475 9.03 -4.66 2.89
N ALA A 476 8.05 -3.83 3.23
CA ALA A 476 6.98 -3.36 2.37
C ALA A 476 6.85 -1.84 2.44
N ILE A 477 6.30 -1.21 1.40
CA ILE A 477 6.15 0.26 1.36
C ILE A 477 5.24 0.79 2.47
N TRP A 478 4.24 0.00 2.86
CA TRP A 478 3.24 0.37 3.85
C TRP A 478 3.70 0.13 5.31
N ASN A 479 4.71 -0.72 5.52
CA ASN A 479 5.40 -0.93 6.79
C ASN A 479 6.88 -1.30 6.53
N PRO A 480 7.84 -0.43 6.88
CA PRO A 480 9.26 -0.69 6.66
C PRO A 480 9.87 -1.69 7.67
N GLU A 481 9.17 -2.02 8.76
CA GLU A 481 9.58 -3.01 9.76
C GLU A 481 9.13 -4.41 9.32
N GLY A 482 9.59 -4.87 8.15
CA GLY A 482 9.12 -6.12 7.58
C GLY A 482 9.44 -7.33 8.43
N ASP A 483 8.43 -8.18 8.61
CA ASP A 483 8.53 -9.50 9.24
C ASP A 483 7.88 -10.52 8.29
N MET A 484 8.48 -11.69 8.16
CA MET A 484 7.94 -12.76 7.33
C MET A 484 7.11 -13.78 8.14
N GLY A 485 7.11 -13.68 9.47
CA GLY A 485 6.48 -14.61 10.40
C GLY A 485 7.19 -15.96 10.48
N ASP A 486 7.03 -16.65 11.60
CA ASP A 486 7.56 -18.00 11.78
C ASP A 486 6.70 -19.03 11.05
N MET A 487 7.32 -20.00 10.36
CA MET A 487 6.60 -21.07 9.67
C MET A 487 5.66 -21.81 10.64
N GLU A 488 6.15 -22.12 11.84
CA GLU A 488 5.38 -22.83 12.86
C GLU A 488 4.15 -22.04 13.33
N ILE A 489 4.22 -20.70 13.36
CA ILE A 489 3.07 -19.85 13.73
C ILE A 489 2.06 -19.78 12.59
N TRP A 490 2.52 -19.65 11.35
CA TRP A 490 1.65 -19.72 10.17
C TRP A 490 0.89 -21.03 10.09
N GLU A 491 1.53 -22.17 10.37
CA GLU A 491 0.88 -23.49 10.39
C GLU A 491 -0.21 -23.64 11.48
N LEU A 492 -0.23 -22.78 12.51
CA LEU A 492 -1.33 -22.74 13.48
C LEU A 492 -2.60 -22.12 12.90
N ALA A 493 -2.45 -21.19 11.96
CA ALA A 493 -3.52 -20.36 11.41
C ALA A 493 -3.90 -20.76 9.97
N GLU A 494 -3.13 -21.61 9.31
CA GLU A 494 -3.35 -22.06 7.94
C GLU A 494 -3.34 -23.59 7.87
N PRO A 495 -4.30 -24.26 7.20
CA PRO A 495 -4.27 -25.70 7.00
C PRO A 495 -3.29 -26.08 5.87
N LEU A 496 -2.04 -25.63 6.01
CA LEU A 496 -0.98 -25.70 5.00
C LEU A 496 0.38 -25.98 5.66
N ILE A 497 1.14 -26.95 5.17
CA ILE A 497 2.49 -27.29 5.67
C ILE A 497 3.59 -26.75 4.76
N TYR A 498 4.68 -26.25 5.33
CA TYR A 498 5.83 -25.77 4.57
C TYR A 498 6.69 -26.92 4.04
N LEU A 499 6.89 -26.96 2.72
CA LEU A 499 7.86 -27.85 2.06
C LEU A 499 9.16 -27.12 1.66
N GLY A 500 9.16 -25.79 1.74
CA GLY A 500 10.31 -24.98 1.43
C GLY A 500 10.11 -23.52 1.78
N ARG A 501 11.22 -22.86 2.12
CA ARG A 501 11.34 -21.43 2.37
C ARG A 501 12.71 -20.98 1.90
N GLN A 502 12.78 -20.19 0.83
CA GLN A 502 14.03 -19.95 0.13
C GLN A 502 14.14 -18.54 -0.45
N ILE A 503 15.34 -17.97 -0.49
CA ILE A 503 15.63 -16.75 -1.25
C ILE A 503 15.25 -16.98 -2.72
N LYS A 504 14.59 -16.00 -3.35
CA LYS A 504 14.15 -16.12 -4.74
C LYS A 504 15.26 -15.66 -5.68
N ALA A 505 16.01 -16.61 -6.22
CA ALA A 505 17.10 -16.34 -7.14
C ALA A 505 16.66 -15.47 -8.33
N SER A 506 17.50 -14.49 -8.68
CA SER A 506 17.32 -13.56 -9.80
C SER A 506 16.03 -12.74 -9.78
N SER A 507 15.39 -12.58 -8.61
CA SER A 507 14.23 -11.70 -8.46
C SER A 507 14.60 -10.22 -8.29
N GLY A 508 15.74 -9.93 -7.65
CA GLY A 508 16.24 -8.57 -7.46
C GLY A 508 16.69 -7.94 -8.78
N GLY A 509 16.31 -6.68 -9.01
CA GLY A 509 16.65 -5.95 -10.23
C GLY A 509 18.16 -5.81 -10.42
N SER A 510 18.64 -6.13 -11.61
CA SER A 510 20.07 -6.09 -11.92
C SER A 510 20.59 -4.65 -11.99
N GLY A 511 21.80 -4.41 -11.49
CA GLY A 511 22.45 -3.09 -11.54
C GLY A 511 23.91 -3.18 -11.11
N LYS A 512 24.61 -2.04 -11.12
CA LYS A 512 25.88 -1.88 -10.39
C LYS A 512 25.69 -2.34 -8.94
N TYR A 513 24.62 -1.86 -8.33
CA TYR A 513 24.04 -2.42 -7.11
C TYR A 513 22.73 -3.13 -7.45
N ARG A 514 22.62 -4.37 -7.00
CA ARG A 514 21.46 -5.24 -7.23
C ARG A 514 20.36 -4.85 -6.27
N GLY A 515 19.11 -4.83 -6.72
CA GLY A 515 17.98 -4.73 -5.81
C GLY A 515 17.87 -5.96 -4.90
N GLY A 516 17.22 -5.83 -3.76
CA GLY A 516 16.98 -6.96 -2.87
C GLY A 516 16.20 -8.06 -3.58
N CYS A 517 16.57 -9.32 -3.37
CA CYS A 517 15.74 -10.43 -3.83
C CYS A 517 14.48 -10.54 -2.96
N GLY A 518 13.40 -11.02 -3.57
CA GLY A 518 12.30 -11.59 -2.80
C GLY A 518 12.67 -12.96 -2.27
N TRP A 519 11.64 -13.71 -1.88
CA TRP A 519 11.76 -15.08 -1.40
C TRP A 519 10.52 -15.86 -1.79
N GLU A 520 10.52 -17.17 -1.55
CA GLU A 520 9.42 -18.05 -1.93
C GLU A 520 9.17 -19.12 -0.86
N SER A 521 7.90 -19.52 -0.75
CA SER A 521 7.47 -20.63 0.08
C SER A 521 6.66 -21.64 -0.74
N LEU A 522 7.01 -22.93 -0.62
CA LEU A 522 6.23 -24.02 -1.20
C LEU A 522 5.30 -24.59 -0.13
N ARG A 523 4.00 -24.58 -0.39
CA ARG A 523 2.96 -24.98 0.55
C ARG A 523 2.26 -26.24 0.07
N LEU A 524 2.10 -27.20 0.97
CA LEU A 524 1.27 -28.39 0.79
C LEU A 524 -0.05 -28.18 1.53
N VAL A 525 -1.18 -28.40 0.87
CA VAL A 525 -2.48 -28.40 1.56
C VAL A 525 -2.57 -29.59 2.49
N TRP A 526 -2.97 -29.37 3.74
CA TRP A 526 -2.96 -30.40 4.78
C TRP A 526 -4.04 -30.19 5.83
N ASN A 527 -4.87 -31.21 6.05
CA ASN A 527 -5.97 -31.20 7.01
C ASN A 527 -7.04 -30.11 6.70
N ALA A 528 -7.17 -29.74 5.43
CA ALA A 528 -8.18 -28.82 4.93
C ALA A 528 -9.39 -29.60 4.39
N LYS A 529 -10.60 -29.04 4.49
CA LYS A 529 -11.82 -29.62 3.91
C LYS A 529 -12.61 -28.54 3.17
N ASP A 530 -13.23 -28.91 2.06
CA ASP A 530 -13.97 -27.99 1.18
C ASP A 530 -13.16 -26.71 0.89
N TRP A 531 -11.88 -26.89 0.52
CA TRP A 531 -10.87 -25.83 0.50
C TRP A 531 -10.70 -25.22 -0.89
N SER A 532 -10.53 -23.90 -0.95
CA SER A 532 -10.17 -23.15 -2.14
C SER A 532 -8.97 -22.24 -1.91
N MET A 533 -8.18 -21.95 -2.96
CA MET A 533 -7.08 -20.98 -2.93
C MET A 533 -7.01 -20.16 -4.22
N PHE A 534 -6.33 -19.03 -4.19
CA PHE A 534 -6.08 -18.18 -5.35
C PHE A 534 -4.81 -17.31 -5.19
N PHE A 535 -4.32 -16.81 -6.33
CA PHE A 535 -3.18 -15.91 -6.47
C PHE A 535 -3.64 -14.46 -6.64
N MET A 536 -2.88 -13.53 -6.05
CA MET A 536 -3.05 -12.09 -6.22
C MET A 536 -1.69 -11.38 -6.18
N GLY A 537 -1.22 -10.92 -7.34
CA GLY A 537 -0.03 -10.08 -7.50
C GLY A 537 0.18 -9.66 -8.95
N ASN A 538 1.26 -8.92 -9.21
CA ASN A 538 1.62 -8.51 -10.58
C ASN A 538 2.17 -9.69 -11.40
N GLY A 539 1.74 -9.82 -12.66
CA GLY A 539 2.13 -10.92 -13.54
C GLY A 539 2.92 -10.43 -14.74
N HIS A 540 2.26 -9.75 -15.66
CA HIS A 540 2.85 -9.32 -16.93
C HIS A 540 3.80 -8.13 -16.77
N ILE A 541 3.60 -7.27 -15.76
CA ILE A 541 4.32 -6.00 -15.61
C ILE A 541 5.06 -5.95 -14.26
N SER A 542 6.35 -5.60 -14.27
CA SER A 542 7.05 -5.14 -13.06
C SER A 542 6.76 -3.66 -12.84
N SER A 543 6.25 -3.31 -11.66
CA SER A 543 5.84 -1.93 -11.36
C SER A 543 7.02 -1.01 -11.04
N ASP A 544 8.04 -1.55 -10.36
CA ASP A 544 9.27 -0.85 -10.04
C ASP A 544 10.20 -0.79 -11.25
N TRP A 545 10.94 0.32 -11.40
CA TRP A 545 11.99 0.44 -12.41
C TRP A 545 13.33 0.67 -11.71
N GLY A 546 14.40 0.15 -12.30
CA GLY A 546 15.73 0.50 -11.87
C GLY A 546 16.06 1.98 -12.09
N LEU A 547 17.12 2.43 -11.41
CA LEU A 547 17.53 3.83 -11.43
C LEU A 547 18.93 3.98 -12.06
N MET A 548 19.10 5.02 -12.88
CA MET A 548 20.38 5.41 -13.49
C MET A 548 21.14 4.28 -14.21
N GLY A 549 20.42 3.36 -14.84
CA GLY A 549 20.98 2.23 -15.61
C GLY A 549 20.62 0.85 -15.05
N GLY A 550 20.07 0.78 -13.83
CA GLY A 550 19.56 -0.46 -13.26
C GLY A 550 18.27 -0.93 -13.93
N TYR A 551 17.95 -2.21 -13.73
CA TYR A 551 16.75 -2.88 -14.25
C TYR A 551 15.66 -3.02 -13.17
N PRO A 552 14.39 -3.14 -13.58
CA PRO A 552 13.31 -3.62 -12.71
C PRO A 552 13.62 -4.94 -12.02
N ALA A 553 12.94 -5.22 -10.91
CA ALA A 553 12.81 -6.56 -10.37
C ALA A 553 12.05 -7.50 -11.34
N ALA A 554 12.14 -8.80 -11.08
CA ALA A 554 11.36 -9.80 -11.81
C ALA A 554 9.84 -9.64 -11.52
N SER A 555 9.01 -9.85 -12.54
CA SER A 555 7.55 -9.90 -12.38
C SER A 555 7.07 -11.28 -11.94
N GLY A 556 5.83 -11.37 -11.45
CA GLY A 556 5.27 -12.61 -10.88
C GLY A 556 4.85 -13.65 -11.91
N TYR A 557 4.67 -14.88 -11.43
CA TYR A 557 4.12 -16.00 -12.18
C TYR A 557 3.36 -16.90 -11.20
N ARG A 558 2.56 -17.82 -11.73
CA ARG A 558 1.78 -18.79 -10.96
C ARG A 558 2.45 -20.16 -11.02
N PHE A 559 2.43 -20.88 -9.89
CA PHE A 559 2.65 -22.32 -9.84
C PHE A 559 1.66 -22.94 -8.85
N ALA A 560 0.84 -23.86 -9.36
CA ALA A 560 0.00 -24.75 -8.56
C ALA A 560 0.04 -26.16 -9.15
N ALA A 561 -0.09 -27.18 -8.30
CA ALA A 561 -0.18 -28.56 -8.75
C ALA A 561 -1.31 -29.30 -8.03
N HIS A 562 -2.26 -29.82 -8.82
CA HIS A 562 -3.38 -30.61 -8.33
C HIS A 562 -3.20 -32.09 -8.65
N ASP A 563 -3.89 -32.96 -7.89
CA ASP A 563 -3.85 -34.41 -8.11
C ASP A 563 -2.41 -34.97 -8.08
N THR A 564 -1.61 -34.48 -7.12
CA THR A 564 -0.15 -34.67 -7.11
C THR A 564 0.34 -36.09 -6.85
N ASN A 565 -0.54 -36.96 -6.36
CA ASN A 565 -0.22 -38.30 -5.84
C ASN A 565 0.85 -38.28 -4.71
N LEU A 566 1.04 -37.15 -4.03
CA LEU A 566 2.12 -37.00 -3.04
C LEU A 566 1.97 -37.92 -1.83
N GLU A 567 0.75 -38.27 -1.41
CA GLU A 567 0.54 -39.24 -0.34
C GLU A 567 1.26 -40.57 -0.63
N GLN A 568 1.06 -41.12 -1.83
CA GLN A 568 1.69 -42.36 -2.25
C GLN A 568 3.20 -42.18 -2.43
N LEU A 569 3.63 -41.09 -3.08
CA LEU A 569 5.06 -40.81 -3.30
C LEU A 569 5.83 -40.71 -1.98
N ILE A 570 5.25 -40.05 -0.98
CA ILE A 570 5.80 -39.94 0.38
C ILE A 570 5.87 -41.32 1.03
N ALA A 571 4.77 -42.09 1.00
CA ALA A 571 4.72 -43.43 1.60
C ALA A 571 5.75 -44.41 0.99
N GLU A 572 6.05 -44.25 -0.29
CA GLU A 572 7.05 -45.06 -1.03
C GLU A 572 8.50 -44.54 -0.90
N GLY A 573 8.72 -43.39 -0.23
CA GLY A 573 10.03 -42.77 -0.12
C GLY A 573 10.58 -42.27 -1.46
N LYS A 574 9.71 -41.87 -2.39
CA LYS A 574 10.11 -41.25 -3.66
C LYS A 574 10.59 -39.81 -3.44
N PRO A 575 11.42 -39.26 -4.33
CA PRO A 575 11.76 -37.84 -4.30
C PRO A 575 10.49 -36.97 -4.46
N ILE A 576 10.40 -35.90 -3.68
CA ILE A 576 9.25 -34.97 -3.68
C ILE A 576 9.72 -33.52 -3.87
N PRO A 577 8.86 -32.61 -4.36
CA PRO A 577 9.14 -31.18 -4.40
C PRO A 577 9.44 -30.63 -3.00
N LEU A 578 10.59 -29.99 -2.83
CA LEU A 578 11.05 -29.32 -1.60
C LEU A 578 11.79 -28.01 -1.97
N GLY A 579 11.94 -27.11 -1.01
CA GLY A 579 12.67 -25.85 -1.21
C GLY A 579 11.92 -24.86 -2.12
N GLY A 580 12.66 -24.06 -2.89
CA GLY A 580 12.10 -23.08 -3.84
C GLY A 580 12.18 -23.51 -5.30
N ASP A 581 11.39 -22.86 -6.17
CA ASP A 581 11.39 -23.04 -7.61
C ASP A 581 12.53 -22.21 -8.26
N ILE A 582 13.77 -22.68 -8.06
CA ILE A 582 15.01 -21.90 -8.26
C ILE A 582 15.11 -21.26 -9.65
N ASP A 583 14.93 -22.04 -10.72
CA ASP A 583 14.90 -21.52 -12.10
C ASP A 583 13.58 -21.94 -12.77
N PRO A 584 12.55 -21.08 -12.78
CA PRO A 584 11.27 -21.40 -13.42
C PRO A 584 11.39 -21.62 -14.93
N GLY A 585 12.53 -21.25 -15.56
CA GLY A 585 12.84 -21.58 -16.94
C GLY A 585 13.36 -23.01 -17.15
N ASN A 586 13.79 -23.69 -16.07
CA ASN A 586 14.26 -25.07 -16.04
C ASN A 586 13.73 -25.78 -14.78
N PRO A 587 12.40 -25.93 -14.65
CA PRO A 587 11.81 -26.30 -13.39
C PRO A 587 12.00 -27.80 -13.08
N VAL A 588 12.11 -28.12 -11.79
CA VAL A 588 12.41 -29.50 -11.32
C VAL A 588 11.17 -30.23 -10.82
N TYR A 589 10.22 -29.50 -10.22
CA TYR A 589 9.07 -30.07 -9.53
C TYR A 589 8.24 -31.00 -10.41
N GLU A 590 8.01 -30.63 -11.66
CA GLU A 590 7.15 -31.35 -12.62
C GLU A 590 7.65 -32.77 -12.88
N SER A 591 8.97 -32.98 -12.84
CA SER A 591 9.56 -34.32 -13.01
C SER A 591 9.34 -35.23 -11.80
N LEU A 592 9.05 -34.65 -10.63
CA LEU A 592 8.86 -35.36 -9.36
C LEU A 592 7.39 -35.74 -9.11
N ILE A 593 6.46 -35.05 -9.78
CA ILE A 593 5.01 -35.27 -9.68
C ILE A 593 4.39 -35.44 -11.08
N PRO A 594 4.77 -36.50 -11.82
CA PRO A 594 4.44 -36.66 -13.25
C PRO A 594 2.93 -36.81 -13.53
N ASP A 595 2.15 -37.22 -12.53
CA ASP A 595 0.69 -37.40 -12.64
C ASP A 595 -0.10 -36.12 -12.32
N ALA A 596 0.56 -35.08 -11.83
CA ALA A 596 -0.08 -33.85 -11.38
C ALA A 596 -0.62 -33.00 -12.53
N LYS A 597 -1.75 -32.33 -12.29
CA LYS A 597 -2.25 -31.25 -13.13
C LYS A 597 -1.60 -29.95 -12.69
N ILE A 598 -0.56 -29.55 -13.41
CA ILE A 598 0.23 -28.36 -13.09
C ILE A 598 -0.31 -27.13 -13.84
N LYS A 599 -0.53 -26.04 -13.12
CA LYS A 599 -0.73 -24.70 -13.67
C LYS A 599 0.52 -23.87 -13.44
N ARG A 600 1.28 -23.63 -14.51
CA ARG A 600 2.48 -22.77 -14.53
C ARG A 600 2.40 -21.79 -15.68
N ASP A 601 2.17 -20.52 -15.36
CA ASP A 601 1.98 -19.46 -16.35
C ASP A 601 2.15 -18.06 -15.72
N LYS A 602 1.85 -17.01 -16.48
CA LYS A 602 1.95 -15.62 -16.05
C LYS A 602 0.67 -15.09 -15.39
N GLN A 603 -0.37 -15.91 -15.22
CA GLN A 603 -1.65 -15.50 -14.63
C GLN A 603 -1.51 -15.41 -13.10
N ALA A 604 -0.89 -14.33 -12.63
CA ALA A 604 -0.65 -14.06 -11.21
C ALA A 604 -1.90 -13.54 -10.47
N ILE A 605 -3.04 -13.45 -11.16
CA ILE A 605 -4.32 -13.02 -10.61
C ILE A 605 -5.37 -14.05 -10.99
N THR A 606 -6.01 -14.64 -10.00
CA THR A 606 -7.03 -15.69 -10.18
C THR A 606 -8.18 -15.47 -9.21
N THR A 607 -9.34 -16.02 -9.51
CA THR A 607 -10.41 -16.23 -8.51
C THR A 607 -10.22 -17.58 -7.82
N GLU A 608 -11.03 -17.87 -6.80
CA GLU A 608 -10.93 -19.13 -6.06
C GLU A 608 -10.97 -20.38 -6.97
N GLU A 609 -10.12 -21.34 -6.65
CA GLU A 609 -10.06 -22.67 -7.26
C GLU A 609 -9.99 -23.73 -6.16
N MET A 610 -10.59 -24.90 -6.39
CA MET A 610 -10.59 -25.98 -5.40
C MET A 610 -9.20 -26.58 -5.24
N TYR A 611 -8.80 -26.80 -3.99
CA TYR A 611 -7.61 -27.54 -3.61
C TYR A 611 -8.00 -28.65 -2.64
N LYS A 612 -7.23 -29.73 -2.63
CA LYS A 612 -7.38 -30.82 -1.66
C LYS A 612 -6.05 -31.08 -0.95
N ASP A 613 -6.12 -31.81 0.15
CA ASP A 613 -4.92 -32.31 0.82
C ASP A 613 -3.96 -32.94 -0.21
N TYR A 614 -2.68 -32.65 -0.03
CA TYR A 614 -1.56 -32.98 -0.92
C TYR A 614 -1.42 -32.15 -2.22
N ASP A 615 -2.31 -31.22 -2.53
CA ASP A 615 -2.07 -30.25 -3.61
C ASP A 615 -1.00 -29.22 -3.20
N LEU A 616 -0.33 -28.61 -4.19
CA LEU A 616 0.77 -27.65 -3.97
C LEU A 616 0.42 -26.24 -4.44
N TYR A 617 0.90 -25.26 -3.68
CA TYR A 617 0.84 -23.83 -3.99
C TYR A 617 2.22 -23.19 -3.76
N LEU A 618 2.72 -22.39 -4.72
CA LEU A 618 3.95 -21.62 -4.54
C LEU A 618 3.63 -20.15 -4.24
N ASN A 619 3.98 -19.68 -3.04
CA ASN A 619 3.93 -18.27 -2.71
C ASN A 619 5.24 -17.58 -3.12
N THR A 620 5.18 -16.54 -3.95
CA THR A 620 6.37 -15.83 -4.44
C THR A 620 6.33 -14.34 -4.08
N MET A 621 7.28 -13.91 -3.27
CA MET A 621 7.45 -12.51 -2.86
C MET A 621 8.40 -11.80 -3.84
N LYS A 622 8.15 -10.52 -4.14
CA LYS A 622 8.88 -9.84 -5.21
C LYS A 622 10.22 -9.27 -4.74
N GLY A 623 11.11 -9.03 -5.72
CA GLY A 623 12.36 -8.31 -5.51
C GLY A 623 12.19 -6.79 -5.64
N GLY A 624 13.21 -6.04 -5.26
CA GLY A 624 13.31 -4.59 -5.48
C GLY A 624 14.14 -4.22 -6.72
N PRO A 625 14.03 -2.97 -7.22
CA PRO A 625 14.74 -2.50 -8.41
C PRO A 625 16.25 -2.29 -8.19
N GLY A 626 17.04 -2.41 -9.26
CA GLY A 626 18.50 -2.19 -9.25
C GLY A 626 18.93 -0.74 -9.49
N PHE A 627 20.21 -0.45 -9.22
CA PHE A 627 20.82 0.87 -9.43
C PHE A 627 22.11 0.78 -10.28
N GLY A 628 22.25 1.66 -11.28
CA GLY A 628 23.45 1.77 -12.12
C GLY A 628 23.61 0.66 -13.18
N ASP A 629 24.51 0.84 -14.15
CA ASP A 629 24.76 -0.16 -15.21
C ASP A 629 25.29 -1.48 -14.60
N PRO A 630 24.66 -2.65 -14.86
CA PRO A 630 25.15 -3.94 -14.40
C PRO A 630 26.61 -4.26 -14.77
N LEU A 631 27.12 -3.72 -15.89
CA LEU A 631 28.52 -3.92 -16.28
C LEU A 631 29.53 -3.22 -15.36
N ASP A 632 29.07 -2.32 -14.49
CA ASP A 632 29.91 -1.61 -13.52
C ASP A 632 29.84 -2.24 -12.12
N ARG A 633 29.09 -3.34 -11.95
CA ARG A 633 29.09 -4.14 -10.69
C ARG A 633 30.49 -4.71 -10.43
N ASP A 634 30.88 -4.78 -9.17
CA ASP A 634 32.10 -5.50 -8.77
C ASP A 634 31.94 -6.99 -9.13
N PRO A 635 32.83 -7.57 -9.98
CA PRO A 635 32.77 -8.99 -10.32
C PRO A 635 32.79 -9.93 -9.11
N HIS A 636 33.45 -9.55 -8.01
CA HIS A 636 33.46 -10.34 -6.78
C HIS A 636 32.08 -10.36 -6.11
N SER A 637 31.33 -9.27 -6.17
CA SER A 637 29.93 -9.26 -5.70
C SER A 637 29.03 -10.17 -6.54
N VAL A 638 29.30 -10.32 -7.84
CA VAL A 638 28.59 -11.29 -8.68
C VAL A 638 28.91 -12.72 -8.25
N VAL A 639 30.17 -13.04 -7.96
CA VAL A 639 30.54 -14.35 -7.41
C VAL A 639 29.81 -14.62 -6.08
N ALA A 640 29.80 -13.65 -5.17
CA ALA A 640 29.06 -13.77 -3.91
C ALA A 640 27.55 -13.94 -4.11
N ASP A 641 26.96 -13.27 -5.12
CA ASP A 641 25.55 -13.46 -5.47
C ASP A 641 25.25 -14.89 -5.97
N LEU A 642 26.18 -15.50 -6.74
CA LEU A 642 26.03 -16.88 -7.22
C LEU A 642 26.10 -17.87 -6.05
N GLU A 643 27.11 -17.71 -5.19
CA GLU A 643 27.33 -18.59 -4.04
C GLU A 643 26.21 -18.46 -2.99
N GLY A 644 25.65 -17.26 -2.84
CA GLY A 644 24.52 -16.97 -1.95
C GLY A 644 23.14 -17.30 -2.53
N GLY A 645 23.04 -17.77 -3.78
CA GLY A 645 21.76 -18.10 -4.42
C GLY A 645 20.90 -16.87 -4.80
N TYR A 646 21.48 -15.68 -4.85
CA TYR A 646 20.78 -14.45 -5.25
C TYR A 646 20.66 -14.30 -6.76
N VAL A 647 21.61 -14.85 -7.53
CA VAL A 647 21.64 -14.77 -8.99
C VAL A 647 21.91 -16.15 -9.58
N LEU A 648 21.19 -16.51 -10.64
CA LEU A 648 21.45 -17.76 -11.35
C LEU A 648 22.73 -17.66 -12.20
N PRO A 649 23.54 -18.74 -12.31
CA PRO A 649 24.82 -18.74 -13.04
C PRO A 649 24.73 -18.22 -14.48
N ARG A 650 23.64 -18.55 -15.19
CA ARG A 650 23.41 -18.10 -16.58
C ARG A 650 23.34 -16.59 -16.75
N PHE A 651 23.12 -15.83 -15.67
CA PHE A 651 23.03 -14.37 -15.70
C PHE A 651 24.34 -13.65 -15.36
N ALA A 652 25.33 -14.34 -14.76
CA ALA A 652 26.64 -13.74 -14.49
C ALA A 652 27.29 -13.20 -15.77
N ASP A 653 27.33 -14.02 -16.82
CA ASP A 653 27.85 -13.62 -18.13
C ASP A 653 26.88 -12.69 -18.86
N SER A 654 25.62 -13.11 -19.03
CA SER A 654 24.68 -12.45 -19.94
C SER A 654 24.21 -11.07 -19.49
N ILE A 655 24.23 -10.78 -18.19
CA ILE A 655 23.81 -9.49 -17.61
C ILE A 655 25.00 -8.66 -17.15
N TYR A 656 25.92 -9.24 -16.37
CA TYR A 656 27.02 -8.52 -15.72
C TYR A 656 28.34 -8.58 -16.52
N GLY A 657 28.41 -9.41 -17.55
CA GLY A 657 29.63 -9.68 -18.31
C GLY A 657 30.72 -10.35 -17.47
N VAL A 658 30.35 -11.03 -16.38
CA VAL A 658 31.28 -11.67 -15.45
C VAL A 658 31.42 -13.13 -15.83
N VAL A 659 32.67 -13.53 -16.10
CA VAL A 659 33.03 -14.89 -16.50
C VAL A 659 33.51 -15.64 -15.27
N VAL A 660 32.80 -16.71 -14.93
CA VAL A 660 33.11 -17.59 -13.82
C VAL A 660 33.27 -19.02 -14.29
N ARG A 661 34.05 -19.80 -13.54
CA ARG A 661 34.13 -21.25 -13.67
C ARG A 661 33.65 -21.88 -12.37
N GLU A 662 32.70 -22.80 -12.49
CA GLU A 662 32.32 -23.66 -11.37
C GLU A 662 33.43 -24.68 -11.10
N ASN A 663 33.83 -24.76 -9.83
CA ASN A 663 34.85 -25.67 -9.35
C ASN A 663 34.22 -27.00 -8.92
N SER A 664 35.06 -28.02 -8.70
CA SER A 664 34.60 -29.33 -8.24
C SER A 664 33.95 -29.33 -6.85
N ASP A 665 34.15 -28.27 -6.07
CA ASP A 665 33.56 -28.06 -4.74
C ASP A 665 32.25 -27.24 -4.78
N GLY A 666 31.76 -26.87 -5.97
CA GLY A 666 30.52 -26.11 -6.17
C GLY A 666 30.66 -24.59 -6.00
N PHE A 667 31.87 -24.08 -5.71
CA PHE A 667 32.15 -22.63 -5.65
C PHE A 667 32.54 -22.08 -7.02
N TYR A 668 32.47 -20.76 -7.17
CA TYR A 668 32.76 -20.10 -8.44
C TYR A 668 34.10 -19.37 -8.39
N THR A 669 34.98 -19.65 -9.34
CA THR A 669 36.21 -18.87 -9.54
C THR A 669 36.03 -17.83 -10.63
N LEU A 670 36.34 -16.57 -10.30
CA LEU A 670 36.34 -15.45 -11.22
C LEU A 670 37.51 -15.53 -12.21
N ASP A 671 37.23 -15.33 -13.49
CA ASP A 671 38.25 -15.01 -14.50
C ASP A 671 38.22 -13.49 -14.79
N GLU A 672 39.12 -12.75 -14.17
CA GLU A 672 39.19 -11.28 -14.32
C GLU A 672 39.51 -10.83 -15.75
N ALA A 673 40.39 -11.56 -16.43
CA ALA A 673 40.82 -11.21 -17.79
C ALA A 673 39.67 -11.46 -18.78
N ALA A 674 39.01 -12.63 -18.69
CA ALA A 674 37.86 -12.96 -19.52
C ALA A 674 36.67 -12.05 -19.21
N THR A 675 36.42 -11.70 -17.94
CA THR A 675 35.40 -10.71 -17.53
C THR A 675 35.66 -9.34 -18.16
N THR A 676 36.90 -8.86 -18.14
CA THR A 676 37.28 -7.59 -18.75
C THR A 676 37.02 -7.60 -20.26
N ALA A 677 37.47 -8.66 -20.96
CA ALA A 677 37.23 -8.84 -22.39
C ALA A 677 35.74 -8.94 -22.71
N ARG A 678 34.97 -9.69 -21.90
CA ARG A 678 33.54 -9.89 -22.08
C ARG A 678 32.76 -8.59 -21.91
N ARG A 679 33.09 -7.77 -20.90
CA ARG A 679 32.46 -6.45 -20.72
C ARG A 679 32.73 -5.52 -21.89
N GLN A 680 33.94 -5.52 -22.46
CA GLN A 680 34.25 -4.76 -23.67
C GLN A 680 33.43 -5.24 -24.88
N GLU A 681 33.30 -6.56 -25.05
CA GLU A 681 32.48 -7.15 -26.09
C GLU A 681 31.00 -6.78 -25.93
N ILE A 682 30.42 -6.85 -24.74
CA ILE A 682 29.04 -6.44 -24.49
C ILE A 682 28.83 -4.95 -24.81
N ARG A 683 29.79 -4.07 -24.48
CA ARG A 683 29.73 -2.64 -24.85
C ARG A 683 29.67 -2.47 -26.37
N LYS A 684 30.47 -3.22 -27.13
CA LYS A 684 30.43 -3.22 -28.60
C LYS A 684 29.08 -3.73 -29.12
N GLN A 685 28.58 -4.85 -28.59
CA GLN A 685 27.26 -5.41 -28.95
C GLN A 685 26.10 -4.46 -28.62
N ARG A 686 26.22 -3.64 -27.56
CA ARG A 686 25.24 -2.58 -27.25
C ARG A 686 25.26 -1.48 -28.32
N LEU A 687 26.43 -1.08 -28.81
CA LEU A 687 26.53 -0.11 -29.91
C LEU A 687 26.02 -0.68 -31.24
N GLU A 688 26.34 -1.93 -31.54
CA GLU A 688 25.92 -2.59 -32.78
C GLU A 688 24.40 -2.82 -32.87
N ARG A 689 23.75 -3.13 -31.74
CA ARG A 689 22.28 -3.32 -31.69
C ARG A 689 21.50 -2.01 -31.62
N ALA A 690 22.10 -0.94 -31.10
CA ALA A 690 21.42 0.31 -30.82
C ALA A 690 21.19 1.09 -32.12
N VAL A 691 20.01 1.70 -32.20
CA VAL A 691 19.68 2.68 -33.25
C VAL A 691 19.54 4.06 -32.61
N PRO A 692 19.83 5.16 -33.33
CA PRO A 692 19.52 6.50 -32.86
C PRO A 692 18.04 6.61 -32.44
N THR A 693 17.75 7.24 -31.30
CA THR A 693 16.38 7.32 -30.75
C THR A 693 15.38 7.88 -31.75
N ARG A 694 15.78 8.82 -32.61
CA ARG A 694 14.91 9.40 -33.64
C ARG A 694 14.44 8.37 -34.68
N GLU A 695 15.27 7.38 -35.01
CA GLU A 695 14.90 6.32 -35.96
C GLU A 695 13.89 5.36 -35.32
N TRP A 696 14.12 4.96 -34.07
CA TRP A 696 13.14 4.18 -33.32
C TRP A 696 11.82 4.95 -33.15
N MET A 697 11.87 6.24 -32.80
CA MET A 697 10.68 7.07 -32.65
C MET A 697 9.86 7.17 -33.94
N ALA A 698 10.49 7.28 -35.11
CA ALA A 698 9.78 7.31 -36.38
C ALA A 698 8.98 6.01 -36.64
N HIS A 699 9.58 4.86 -36.31
CA HIS A 699 8.90 3.56 -36.41
C HIS A 699 7.75 3.43 -35.42
N GLU A 700 7.96 3.83 -34.16
CA GLU A 700 6.92 3.73 -33.13
C GLU A 700 5.76 4.71 -33.40
N ARG A 701 6.07 5.93 -33.86
CA ARG A 701 5.07 6.89 -34.34
C ARG A 701 4.19 6.30 -35.44
N GLN A 702 4.78 5.57 -36.39
CA GLN A 702 4.00 4.94 -37.45
C GLN A 702 3.02 3.90 -36.89
N LYS A 703 3.45 3.08 -35.92
CA LYS A 703 2.53 2.15 -35.24
C LYS A 703 1.40 2.87 -34.52
N ILE A 704 1.68 4.02 -33.89
CA ILE A 704 0.67 4.83 -33.19
C ILE A 704 -0.36 5.38 -34.19
N ILE A 705 0.09 5.92 -35.33
CA ILE A 705 -0.79 6.39 -36.42
C ILE A 705 -1.69 5.24 -36.91
N ASP A 706 -1.10 4.06 -37.09
CA ASP A 706 -1.79 2.85 -37.55
C ASP A 706 -2.63 2.18 -36.44
N LYS A 707 -2.69 2.77 -35.23
CA LYS A 707 -3.34 2.21 -34.02
C LYS A 707 -2.92 0.76 -33.73
N ARG A 708 -1.66 0.42 -34.03
CA ARG A 708 -1.11 -0.94 -33.91
C ARG A 708 -0.53 -1.19 -32.51
N ALA A 709 -1.41 -1.44 -31.56
CA ALA A 709 -1.09 -1.92 -30.22
C ALA A 709 -2.16 -2.90 -29.72
N SER A 710 -1.87 -3.61 -28.63
CA SER A 710 -2.86 -4.49 -28.00
C SER A 710 -3.99 -3.68 -27.35
N THR A 711 -5.15 -4.29 -27.13
CA THR A 711 -6.37 -3.60 -26.65
C THR A 711 -6.16 -2.93 -25.29
N GLN A 712 -5.47 -3.58 -24.35
CA GLN A 712 -5.14 -3.04 -23.03
C GLN A 712 -4.21 -1.81 -23.09
N VAL A 713 -3.32 -1.73 -24.08
CA VAL A 713 -2.46 -0.54 -24.29
C VAL A 713 -3.28 0.60 -24.88
N GLN A 714 -4.13 0.31 -25.86
CA GLN A 714 -5.02 1.32 -26.44
C GLN A 714 -6.01 1.86 -25.40
N GLN A 715 -6.59 0.98 -24.58
CA GLN A 715 -7.56 1.33 -23.53
C GLN A 715 -6.93 2.25 -22.49
N MET A 716 -5.73 1.90 -22.01
CA MET A 716 -4.96 2.71 -21.06
C MET A 716 -4.78 4.14 -21.59
N PHE A 717 -4.30 4.31 -22.82
CA PHE A 717 -4.12 5.63 -23.41
C PHE A 717 -5.44 6.37 -23.64
N ALA A 718 -6.46 5.71 -24.18
CA ALA A 718 -7.77 6.34 -24.44
C ALA A 718 -8.41 6.89 -23.15
N ALA A 719 -8.41 6.09 -22.07
CA ALA A 719 -8.92 6.52 -20.77
C ALA A 719 -8.09 7.67 -20.17
N SER A 720 -6.76 7.57 -20.23
CA SER A 720 -5.85 8.63 -19.76
C SER A 720 -5.99 9.94 -20.55
N PHE A 721 -6.20 9.91 -21.86
CA PHE A 721 -6.39 11.11 -22.67
C PHE A 721 -7.67 11.85 -22.31
N LYS A 722 -8.75 11.12 -22.03
CA LYS A 722 -10.02 11.69 -21.62
C LYS A 722 -9.95 12.41 -20.28
N LEU A 723 -9.26 11.82 -19.30
CA LEU A 723 -9.12 12.36 -17.95
C LEU A 723 -7.98 13.38 -17.82
N GLY A 724 -7.01 13.37 -18.74
CA GLY A 724 -5.84 14.24 -18.73
C GLY A 724 -5.62 14.95 -20.07
N PRO A 725 -6.34 16.04 -20.37
CA PRO A 725 -6.18 16.78 -21.62
C PRO A 725 -4.75 17.30 -21.85
N ARG A 726 -4.02 17.66 -20.78
CA ARG A 726 -2.61 18.07 -20.92
C ARG A 726 -1.74 16.89 -21.33
N PHE A 727 -1.96 15.71 -20.75
CA PHE A 727 -1.24 14.49 -21.14
C PHE A 727 -1.52 14.12 -22.61
N TYR A 728 -2.76 14.25 -23.07
CA TYR A 728 -3.10 14.03 -24.48
C TYR A 728 -2.39 15.01 -25.41
N ALA A 729 -2.38 16.30 -25.07
CA ALA A 729 -1.67 17.32 -25.84
C ALA A 729 -0.16 17.06 -25.88
N ASP A 730 0.44 16.73 -24.75
CA ASP A 730 1.86 16.38 -24.64
C ASP A 730 2.19 15.12 -25.47
N PHE A 731 1.32 14.12 -25.47
CA PHE A 731 1.46 12.91 -26.27
C PHE A 731 1.41 13.21 -27.78
N LYS A 732 0.43 13.99 -28.24
CA LYS A 732 0.33 14.39 -29.65
C LYS A 732 1.53 15.22 -30.09
N ALA A 733 1.98 16.15 -29.24
CA ALA A 733 3.13 16.99 -29.52
C ALA A 733 4.43 16.19 -29.58
N PHE A 734 4.66 15.27 -28.64
CA PHE A 734 5.86 14.44 -28.60
C PHE A 734 5.96 13.52 -29.82
N TRP A 735 4.84 12.95 -30.26
CA TRP A 735 4.77 12.06 -31.41
C TRP A 735 4.45 12.76 -32.73
N GLU A 736 4.34 14.09 -32.75
CA GLU A 736 3.98 14.89 -33.93
C GLU A 736 2.75 14.31 -34.67
N LEU A 737 1.73 13.90 -33.93
CA LEU A 737 0.53 13.26 -34.50
C LEU A 737 -0.37 14.31 -35.17
N PRO A 738 -1.02 13.96 -36.29
CA PRO A 738 -1.89 14.91 -36.97
C PRO A 738 -3.13 15.22 -36.13
N ASP A 739 -3.74 16.39 -36.36
CA ASP A 739 -4.84 16.89 -35.53
C ASP A 739 -6.06 15.97 -35.58
N GLU A 740 -6.31 15.33 -36.72
CA GLU A 740 -7.38 14.36 -36.94
C GLU A 740 -7.13 12.97 -36.33
N TRP A 741 -5.91 12.69 -35.84
CA TRP A 741 -5.67 11.43 -35.14
C TRP A 741 -6.32 11.48 -33.76
N GLU A 742 -7.17 10.49 -33.50
CA GLU A 742 -7.90 10.28 -32.26
C GLU A 742 -7.92 8.80 -31.88
N LEU A 743 -7.96 8.52 -30.59
CA LEU A 743 -8.12 7.17 -30.04
C LEU A 743 -9.31 7.16 -29.08
N ASN A 744 -10.48 6.78 -29.60
CA ASN A 744 -11.72 6.71 -28.83
C ASN A 744 -11.85 5.33 -28.18
N GLU A 745 -12.19 5.29 -26.89
CA GLU A 745 -12.28 4.05 -26.12
C GLU A 745 -13.37 3.11 -26.69
N GLU A 746 -14.45 3.67 -27.23
CA GLU A 746 -15.56 2.92 -27.81
C GLU A 746 -15.22 2.19 -29.12
N GLU A 747 -14.12 2.59 -29.79
CA GLU A 747 -13.66 1.97 -31.04
C GLU A 747 -12.77 0.74 -30.83
N ILE A 748 -12.31 0.49 -29.59
CA ILE A 748 -11.33 -0.57 -29.27
C ILE A 748 -11.94 -1.98 -29.33
N GLY A 749 -13.27 -2.09 -29.19
CA GLY A 749 -13.98 -3.37 -29.25
C GLY A 749 -14.03 -4.14 -27.93
N ILE A 750 -13.91 -3.44 -26.80
CA ILE A 750 -13.98 -3.99 -25.43
C ILE A 750 -15.09 -3.29 -24.62
N PRO A 751 -15.57 -3.89 -23.50
CA PRO A 751 -16.48 -3.22 -22.59
C PRO A 751 -15.92 -1.89 -22.06
N HIS A 752 -16.75 -0.85 -22.00
CA HIS A 752 -16.38 0.49 -21.53
C HIS A 752 -17.41 1.05 -20.54
N TYR A 753 -18.04 0.17 -19.75
CA TYR A 753 -18.97 0.57 -18.69
C TYR A 753 -18.26 1.46 -17.68
N GLY A 754 -18.94 2.53 -17.23
CA GLY A 754 -18.34 3.51 -16.31
C GLY A 754 -17.46 4.57 -16.99
N SER A 755 -17.18 4.48 -18.30
CA SER A 755 -16.33 5.47 -18.98
C SER A 755 -16.96 6.86 -19.08
N ARG A 756 -18.30 6.96 -19.13
CA ARG A 756 -19.07 8.21 -19.28
C ARG A 756 -20.08 8.47 -18.17
N TYR A 757 -20.61 7.41 -17.56
CA TYR A 757 -21.70 7.49 -16.58
C TYR A 757 -21.21 6.97 -15.24
N HIS A 758 -21.15 7.87 -14.27
CA HIS A 758 -20.72 7.64 -12.91
C HIS A 758 -21.63 8.42 -11.96
N MET A 759 -21.66 8.00 -10.69
CA MET A 759 -22.40 8.68 -9.63
C MET A 759 -21.54 8.70 -8.37
N ASP A 760 -21.09 9.88 -7.97
CA ASP A 760 -20.21 10.06 -6.82
C ASP A 760 -20.95 9.83 -5.50
N LEU A 761 -20.21 9.54 -4.42
CA LEU A 761 -20.79 9.40 -3.09
C LEU A 761 -21.48 10.70 -2.63
N SER A 762 -20.91 11.86 -2.96
CA SER A 762 -21.43 13.19 -2.59
C SER A 762 -22.80 13.53 -3.21
N GLU A 763 -23.24 12.77 -4.21
CA GLU A 763 -24.58 12.94 -4.80
C GLU A 763 -25.70 12.31 -3.96
N LEU A 764 -25.36 11.54 -2.92
CA LEU A 764 -26.34 11.00 -1.99
C LEU A 764 -26.81 12.06 -0.98
N PRO A 765 -28.06 11.98 -0.49
CA PRO A 765 -28.56 12.92 0.51
C PRO A 765 -27.71 12.91 1.80
N ASP A 766 -27.51 14.10 2.37
CA ASP A 766 -26.80 14.31 3.64
C ASP A 766 -25.33 13.89 3.64
N VAL A 767 -24.70 13.77 2.46
CA VAL A 767 -23.28 13.44 2.35
C VAL A 767 -22.45 14.68 2.01
N HIS A 768 -21.55 15.02 2.93
CA HIS A 768 -20.58 16.10 2.83
C HIS A 768 -19.18 15.49 2.85
N THR A 769 -18.61 15.23 1.67
CA THR A 769 -17.26 14.68 1.53
C THR A 769 -16.21 15.73 1.89
N VAL A 770 -15.11 15.31 2.54
CA VAL A 770 -13.99 16.19 2.85
C VAL A 770 -12.98 16.17 1.71
N GLN A 771 -12.65 17.34 1.18
CA GLN A 771 -11.65 17.48 0.11
C GLN A 771 -10.26 17.76 0.68
N PHE A 772 -9.27 16.96 0.26
CA PHE A 772 -7.87 17.06 0.70
C PHE A 772 -6.89 17.41 -0.42
N VAL A 773 -7.34 17.34 -1.69
CA VAL A 773 -6.49 17.50 -2.88
C VAL A 773 -7.09 18.50 -3.85
N GLU A 774 -6.26 19.07 -4.73
CA GLU A 774 -6.74 19.66 -5.98
C GLU A 774 -7.24 18.51 -6.89
N GLU A 775 -8.41 18.64 -7.51
CA GLU A 775 -9.01 17.59 -8.34
C GLU A 775 -9.41 18.03 -9.75
#